data_AF-A0A3D5Z4G7-F1
#
_entry.id   AF-A0A3D5Z4G7-F1
#
_cell.length_a   1.000
_cell.length_b   1.000
_cell.length_c   1.000
_cell.angle_alpha   90.00
_cell.angle_beta   90.00
_cell.angle_gamma   90.00
#
_symmetry.space_group_name_H-M   'P 1'
#
loop_
_entity.id
_entity.type
_entity.pdbx_description
1 polymer ?
#
loop_
_entity_poly.entity_id
_entity_poly.type
_entity_poly.pdbx_seq_one_letter_code
_entity_poly.pdbx_strand_id
1 'polypeptide(L)'
;MLENKLFLVSWSFNYLQKSFIKIMANDFKHIQRYCNFYLPLKVIILGIGLLAGTGNLFAQTNDDCFSCHNDPGLTSEKPGKKFSRYVPENAMDHSVHKSITCIACHADAAVTDFPHSETLKPVDCGTCHQDARDKFYRGIHGRAFLANQKYAPSCKECHGTHDIIKSDNPASKTYKMNIPVLCGSCHKEGAPVARAYNISEHNILENYSEGIHGIGLYKKGLIVSATCNDCHDNHLILPHTNVSSSISPKNIAATCMKCHARIEDVHTKVINKVLWEEKPGAIPACTSCHPPHKVELKNLISTISDNTCLKCHENEATHKVVNDKKISLKVNVMDLASSSHKSITCVKCHSDVTANITRPCETVGKVDCSNCHANESDIYFSSGHGEAYFSKKENAPYCTDCHGTHLVKPKTDETSPVYRASIPKLCGDCHTKGGKAEDGTNLTQVDAFHDYSKSVHGRSLTEKGLLSAAVCTDCHTTHFNLKQSDPRSSVYPANIAGTCGSCHKGIYNEYIASDHAYIENNDELKYPTCETCHSAHSISEVDQDKFMSEITMQCGKCHTKLAETYMDTYHGKVYQLGYMQAARCSDCHGSHSIHKIENPKSMVGPTNIVATCQKCHADAGMKFTGYLTHATHNNKAEYPWLFYTFWIMTGLLVSVFAFFGLHTLLWLPRSISAMRKKKVHAKEIGEKVYVRRFTKSQSITHLFVIVSFLSLAFTGMILKFAYMDWAKFFVKLIGGAYSAGIIHRIAAVVTFGYFTYHVYSLFKMKKEKQLSMKDFIFGKDTLMFNGQDLKDFWATMKWFVGKGPRPSYGKWTYWEKFDYMAVFWGVVVIGSTGLMLWFPVFFTRFLPGWLINVAQIIHSDEALLAVGFIFTIHFFNTHLRPEAFPMDTVIFTGKVLVDEYKEDRPREFEELEKTGKLESVTEKSEFSKKQMKWIKFFGYIFLFTGIVQVIFIIYSLLFH
;
A
#
# COMPACT_ATOMS: atom_id res chain seq x y z
N MET A 1 -55.70 -3.88 26.07
CA MET A 1 -56.09 -5.26 25.71
C MET A 1 -54.88 -5.92 25.09
N LEU A 2 -54.35 -7.06 25.55
CA LEU A 2 -54.60 -7.84 26.77
C LEU A 2 -53.26 -8.46 27.22
N GLU A 3 -53.08 -8.54 28.54
CA GLU A 3 -52.35 -9.55 29.36
C GLU A 3 -51.67 -10.75 28.65
N ASN A 4 -50.54 -11.35 29.07
CA ASN A 4 -49.63 -11.33 30.25
C ASN A 4 -48.30 -12.06 29.83
N LYS A 5 -47.16 -12.19 30.53
CA LYS A 5 -46.36 -11.58 31.65
C LYS A 5 -44.96 -12.23 31.49
N LEU A 6 -43.76 -11.65 31.64
CA LEU A 6 -43.20 -10.48 32.35
C LEU A 6 -42.82 -10.73 33.83
N PHE A 7 -41.56 -11.12 34.08
CA PHE A 7 -40.80 -10.98 35.34
C PHE A 7 -39.30 -10.76 34.99
N LEU A 8 -38.82 -9.51 34.99
CA LEU A 8 -37.92 -8.87 35.96
C LEU A 8 -36.41 -9.23 35.87
N VAL A 9 -35.43 -8.32 36.15
CA VAL A 9 -35.24 -6.89 35.81
C VAL A 9 -33.85 -6.43 36.31
N SER A 10 -33.26 -5.40 35.68
CA SER A 10 -32.07 -4.62 36.08
C SER A 10 -30.75 -5.37 36.39
N TRP A 11 -29.65 -5.12 35.68
CA TRP A 11 -28.78 -3.92 35.76
C TRP A 11 -28.09 -3.76 37.12
N SER A 12 -26.79 -4.05 37.17
CA SER A 12 -25.88 -3.67 38.25
C SER A 12 -24.45 -3.55 37.73
N PHE A 13 -23.96 -2.31 37.75
CA PHE A 13 -22.57 -1.83 37.66
C PHE A 13 -21.56 -2.51 36.73
N ASN A 14 -21.13 -1.71 35.76
CA ASN A 14 -19.85 -1.83 35.07
C ASN A 14 -18.69 -1.36 35.99
N TYR A 15 -17.44 -1.60 35.56
CA TYR A 15 -16.21 -1.04 36.14
C TYR A 15 -15.72 -1.55 37.52
N LEU A 16 -14.87 -2.58 37.51
CA LEU A 16 -13.41 -2.41 37.71
C LEU A 16 -12.62 -3.68 37.31
N GLN A 17 -11.31 -3.52 37.09
CA GLN A 17 -10.30 -4.56 36.74
C GLN A 17 -10.69 -5.60 35.66
N LYS A 18 -10.21 -5.49 34.41
CA LYS A 18 -8.83 -5.85 34.00
C LYS A 18 -8.27 -7.12 34.68
N SER A 19 -8.39 -8.28 34.01
CA SER A 19 -7.22 -9.09 33.58
C SER A 19 -7.57 -10.37 32.80
N PHE A 20 -6.82 -10.62 31.72
CA PHE A 20 -6.48 -11.94 31.14
C PHE A 20 -7.58 -12.99 30.87
N ILE A 21 -8.30 -12.86 29.74
CA ILE A 21 -8.75 -14.01 28.93
C ILE A 21 -8.50 -13.74 27.44
N LYS A 22 -7.46 -14.39 26.89
CA LYS A 22 -7.14 -14.68 25.47
C LYS A 22 -5.71 -15.25 25.46
N ILE A 23 -5.33 -16.35 24.79
CA ILE A 23 -5.93 -17.17 23.72
C ILE A 23 -5.65 -18.67 24.00
N MET A 24 -6.50 -19.57 23.50
CA MET A 24 -6.19 -21.00 23.33
C MET A 24 -5.70 -21.28 21.90
N ALA A 25 -4.57 -21.99 21.76
CA ALA A 25 -4.02 -22.71 20.59
C ALA A 25 -2.48 -22.68 20.70
N ASN A 26 -1.71 -23.76 20.54
CA ASN A 26 -2.01 -25.19 20.34
C ASN A 26 -1.02 -25.99 21.20
N ASP A 27 -1.38 -27.20 21.64
CA ASP A 27 -0.50 -28.35 21.38
C ASP A 27 -1.28 -29.68 21.39
N PHE A 28 -0.75 -30.72 20.72
CA PHE A 28 -1.54 -31.88 20.32
C PHE A 28 -0.70 -33.17 20.20
N LYS A 29 -0.62 -34.00 21.26
CA LYS A 29 -0.45 -35.47 21.17
C LYS A 29 -0.48 -36.23 22.51
N HIS A 30 -1.00 -37.46 22.43
CA HIS A 30 -0.81 -38.62 23.32
C HIS A 30 -1.10 -38.51 24.82
N ILE A 31 -2.40 -38.63 25.13
CA ILE A 31 -2.89 -39.41 26.28
C ILE A 31 -3.16 -40.87 25.81
N GLN A 32 -3.44 -41.78 26.75
CA GLN A 32 -3.89 -43.18 26.57
C GLN A 32 -2.88 -44.22 26.01
N ARG A 33 -2.19 -44.91 26.93
CA ARG A 33 -2.09 -46.38 26.91
C ARG A 33 -1.77 -46.97 28.29
N TYR A 34 -2.29 -48.18 28.56
CA TYR A 34 -2.00 -49.06 29.71
C TYR A 34 -2.36 -48.59 31.12
N CYS A 35 -3.65 -48.64 31.44
CA CYS A 35 -4.07 -49.31 32.67
C CYS A 35 -4.30 -50.79 32.35
N ASN A 36 -3.78 -51.71 33.17
CA ASN A 36 -4.28 -53.09 33.25
C ASN A 36 -3.83 -53.74 34.57
N PHE A 37 -4.70 -53.71 35.58
CA PHE A 37 -4.51 -54.46 36.82
C PHE A 37 -4.98 -55.90 36.59
N TYR A 38 -4.09 -56.88 36.76
CA TYR A 38 -4.46 -58.29 36.86
C TYR A 38 -3.87 -58.87 38.14
N LEU A 39 -4.72 -58.97 39.17
CA LEU A 39 -4.41 -59.66 40.42
C LEU A 39 -5.37 -60.86 40.53
N PRO A 40 -4.92 -62.10 40.29
CA PRO A 40 -5.80 -63.25 40.40
C PRO A 40 -6.14 -63.52 41.87
N LEU A 41 -7.44 -63.57 42.18
CA LEU A 41 -7.96 -63.87 43.52
C LEU A 41 -7.74 -65.35 43.89
N LYS A 42 -6.48 -65.73 44.12
CA LYS A 42 -6.12 -66.99 44.76
C LYS A 42 -5.26 -66.75 46.00
N VAL A 43 -5.97 -66.72 47.13
CA VAL A 43 -5.74 -67.72 48.19
C VAL A 43 -4.30 -67.74 48.71
N ILE A 44 -3.89 -66.91 49.67
CA ILE A 44 -4.47 -66.67 51.02
C ILE A 44 -4.55 -67.97 51.90
N ILE A 45 -4.24 -69.16 51.35
CA ILE A 45 -4.08 -70.41 52.15
C ILE A 45 -2.60 -70.85 52.26
N LEU A 46 -1.68 -70.31 51.44
CA LEU A 46 -0.24 -70.57 51.60
C LEU A 46 0.45 -69.70 52.67
N GLY A 47 -0.28 -68.81 53.36
CA GLY A 47 0.27 -67.88 54.36
C GLY A 47 0.51 -68.48 55.76
N ILE A 48 0.10 -69.73 56.00
CA ILE A 48 0.15 -70.38 57.34
C ILE A 48 1.07 -71.63 57.32
N GLY A 49 1.43 -72.16 56.14
CA GLY A 49 2.20 -73.40 55.99
C GLY A 49 3.73 -73.28 56.01
N LEU A 50 4.29 -72.09 56.20
CA LEU A 50 5.73 -71.82 56.08
C LEU A 50 6.34 -71.13 57.32
N LEU A 51 5.70 -71.31 58.48
CA LEU A 51 6.19 -70.82 59.79
C LEU A 51 7.00 -71.86 60.60
N ALA A 52 7.42 -72.95 59.97
CA ALA A 52 8.24 -74.00 60.57
C ALA A 52 9.29 -74.49 59.55
N GLY A 53 10.51 -73.90 59.56
CA GLY A 53 11.50 -74.25 58.53
C GLY A 53 12.87 -73.56 58.52
N THR A 54 13.21 -72.69 59.47
CA THR A 54 14.57 -72.14 59.61
C THR A 54 15.02 -72.16 61.08
N GLY A 55 16.26 -72.59 61.32
CA GLY A 55 16.85 -72.70 62.65
C GLY A 55 17.40 -71.37 63.19
N ASN A 56 17.82 -71.38 64.46
CA ASN A 56 18.45 -70.24 65.11
C ASN A 56 19.72 -69.80 64.36
N LEU A 57 19.66 -68.63 63.71
CA LEU A 57 20.83 -67.87 63.33
C LEU A 57 20.97 -66.70 64.31
N PHE A 58 21.99 -66.76 65.17
CA PHE A 58 22.32 -65.68 66.08
C PHE A 58 22.81 -64.47 65.28
N ALA A 59 21.98 -63.43 65.19
CA ALA A 59 22.39 -62.13 64.68
C ALA A 59 23.17 -61.41 65.79
N GLN A 60 24.50 -61.37 65.68
CA GLN A 60 25.34 -60.62 66.63
C GLN A 60 25.01 -59.13 66.59
N THR A 61 24.95 -58.54 67.77
CA THR A 61 24.65 -57.13 68.02
C THR A 61 25.93 -56.30 67.96
N ASN A 62 25.79 -54.97 68.05
CA ASN A 62 26.96 -54.10 68.19
C ASN A 62 27.55 -54.19 69.61
N ASP A 63 26.71 -54.45 70.61
CA ASP A 63 27.10 -54.56 72.02
C ASP A 63 28.08 -55.73 72.24
N ASP A 64 27.86 -56.84 71.51
CA ASP A 64 28.78 -57.98 71.44
C ASP A 64 30.19 -57.53 70.97
N CYS A 65 30.28 -56.63 70.00
CA CYS A 65 31.55 -56.08 69.52
C CYS A 65 32.14 -55.04 70.49
N PHE A 66 31.33 -54.14 71.05
CA PHE A 66 31.78 -53.09 71.95
C PHE A 66 32.31 -53.63 73.29
N SER A 67 31.85 -54.81 73.72
CA SER A 67 32.36 -55.53 74.90
C SER A 67 33.90 -55.67 74.94
N CYS A 68 34.54 -55.76 73.76
CA CYS A 68 35.99 -55.72 73.59
C CYS A 68 36.47 -54.41 72.97
N HIS A 69 35.78 -53.89 71.95
CA HIS A 69 36.27 -52.77 71.16
C HIS A 69 36.15 -51.39 71.82
N ASN A 70 35.37 -51.24 72.90
CA ASN A 70 35.29 -49.98 73.65
C ASN A 70 36.42 -49.80 74.69
N ASP A 71 37.48 -50.64 74.67
CA ASP A 71 38.70 -50.42 75.46
C ASP A 71 39.76 -49.58 74.69
N PRO A 72 40.14 -48.38 75.18
CA PRO A 72 41.24 -47.59 74.62
C PRO A 72 42.61 -48.29 74.61
N GLY A 73 42.81 -49.27 75.50
CA GLY A 73 44.02 -50.09 75.59
C GLY A 73 44.14 -51.16 74.49
N LEU A 74 43.04 -51.51 73.81
CA LEU A 74 43.01 -52.61 72.86
C LEU A 74 43.93 -52.32 71.65
N THR A 75 44.92 -53.19 71.44
CA THR A 75 45.89 -53.09 70.35
C THR A 75 46.14 -54.46 69.71
N SER A 76 46.56 -54.46 68.44
CA SER A 76 47.05 -55.64 67.72
C SER A 76 48.38 -55.32 67.04
N GLU A 77 49.25 -56.31 66.86
CA GLU A 77 50.49 -56.15 66.11
C GLU A 77 50.36 -56.64 64.66
N LYS A 78 50.99 -55.90 63.75
CA LYS A 78 51.40 -56.39 62.43
C LYS A 78 52.89 -56.08 62.28
N PRO A 79 53.68 -56.90 61.55
CA PRO A 79 55.13 -57.00 61.75
C PRO A 79 55.86 -55.66 61.93
N GLY A 80 56.34 -55.42 63.15
CA GLY A 80 57.08 -54.21 63.54
C GLY A 80 56.25 -53.00 63.99
N LYS A 81 54.91 -53.08 64.10
CA LYS A 81 54.07 -51.93 64.50
C LYS A 81 52.78 -52.32 65.24
N LYS A 82 52.56 -51.71 66.41
CA LYS A 82 51.27 -51.74 67.13
C LYS A 82 50.24 -50.83 66.48
N PHE A 83 49.00 -51.30 66.41
CA PHE A 83 47.84 -50.54 65.95
C PHE A 83 46.74 -50.64 67.01
N SER A 84 46.10 -49.52 67.38
CA SER A 84 44.91 -49.55 68.22
C SER A 84 43.73 -50.20 67.48
N ARG A 85 42.86 -50.85 68.26
CA ARG A 85 41.60 -51.45 67.84
C ARG A 85 40.40 -50.84 68.59
N TYR A 86 40.63 -49.79 69.37
CA TYR A 86 39.58 -49.03 70.03
C TYR A 86 38.61 -48.43 69.02
N VAL A 87 37.32 -48.66 69.25
CA VAL A 87 36.18 -48.04 68.55
C VAL A 87 35.15 -47.70 69.63
N PRO A 88 34.98 -46.42 70.00
CA PRO A 88 33.98 -46.05 70.99
C PRO A 88 32.57 -46.33 70.49
N GLU A 89 31.64 -46.57 71.41
CA GLU A 89 30.21 -46.82 71.10
C GLU A 89 29.60 -45.75 70.18
N ASN A 90 29.94 -44.47 70.41
CA ASN A 90 29.46 -43.33 69.63
C ASN A 90 30.17 -43.12 68.27
N ALA A 91 31.10 -44.00 67.86
CA ALA A 91 31.91 -43.82 66.65
C ALA A 91 31.09 -43.69 65.36
N MET A 92 29.86 -44.23 65.35
CA MET A 92 28.95 -44.14 64.20
C MET A 92 27.78 -43.17 64.39
N ASP A 93 27.62 -42.46 65.52
CA ASP A 93 26.43 -41.62 65.80
C ASP A 93 26.16 -40.55 64.73
N HIS A 94 27.24 -40.01 64.17
CA HIS A 94 27.24 -38.96 63.14
C HIS A 94 27.23 -39.53 61.70
N SER A 95 27.29 -40.86 61.57
CA SER A 95 27.35 -41.58 60.30
C SER A 95 25.96 -41.75 59.69
N VAL A 96 25.91 -41.79 58.35
CA VAL A 96 24.72 -42.26 57.61
C VAL A 96 24.42 -43.74 57.87
N HIS A 97 25.41 -44.50 58.34
CA HIS A 97 25.31 -45.93 58.61
C HIS A 97 25.04 -46.27 60.09
N LYS A 98 24.65 -45.30 60.93
CA LYS A 98 24.48 -45.51 62.38
C LYS A 98 23.47 -46.59 62.80
N SER A 99 22.58 -46.98 61.90
CA SER A 99 21.58 -48.05 62.09
C SER A 99 21.99 -49.39 61.45
N ILE A 100 23.25 -49.54 61.06
CA ILE A 100 23.82 -50.76 60.48
C ILE A 100 24.68 -51.44 61.56
N THR A 101 24.65 -52.77 61.63
CA THR A 101 25.48 -53.51 62.60
C THR A 101 26.92 -53.64 62.14
N CYS A 102 27.86 -53.74 63.08
CA CYS A 102 29.30 -53.86 62.79
C CYS A 102 29.60 -55.04 61.84
N ILE A 103 28.95 -56.18 62.05
CA ILE A 103 29.07 -57.38 61.21
C ILE A 103 28.54 -57.21 59.78
N ALA A 104 27.65 -56.24 59.50
CA ALA A 104 27.15 -56.00 58.14
C ALA A 104 28.18 -55.28 57.25
N CYS A 105 29.16 -54.60 57.87
CA CYS A 105 30.36 -54.09 57.17
C CYS A 105 31.55 -55.05 57.32
N HIS A 106 31.72 -55.65 58.49
CA HIS A 106 32.75 -56.64 58.80
C HIS A 106 32.17 -58.06 58.78
N ALA A 107 31.75 -58.53 57.61
CA ALA A 107 31.11 -59.83 57.43
C ALA A 107 32.00 -61.04 57.80
N ASP A 108 33.31 -60.84 57.95
CA ASP A 108 34.28 -61.84 58.44
C ASP A 108 34.64 -61.69 59.93
N ALA A 109 34.04 -60.72 60.64
CA ALA A 109 33.99 -60.69 62.10
C ALA A 109 32.77 -61.46 62.67
N ALA A 110 31.83 -61.89 61.80
CA ALA A 110 30.66 -62.68 62.16
C ALA A 110 31.03 -64.15 62.46
N VAL A 111 31.60 -64.38 63.63
CA VAL A 111 32.07 -65.70 64.12
C VAL A 111 31.20 -66.18 65.28
N THR A 112 31.04 -67.50 65.44
CA THR A 112 30.27 -68.06 66.58
C THR A 112 30.93 -67.83 67.93
N ASP A 113 32.26 -67.74 67.94
CA ASP A 113 33.09 -67.71 69.14
C ASP A 113 34.12 -66.58 69.04
N PHE A 114 34.17 -65.69 70.03
CA PHE A 114 35.14 -64.59 70.09
C PHE A 114 36.46 -65.05 70.77
N PRO A 115 37.61 -64.45 70.44
CA PRO A 115 37.82 -63.34 69.49
C PRO A 115 37.83 -63.78 68.02
N HIS A 116 37.37 -62.90 67.12
CA HIS A 116 37.52 -63.08 65.68
C HIS A 116 38.98 -62.88 65.23
N SER A 117 39.26 -63.20 63.96
CA SER A 117 40.58 -62.98 63.31
C SER A 117 41.16 -61.59 63.59
N GLU A 118 42.45 -61.52 63.96
CA GLU A 118 43.21 -60.27 64.06
C GLU A 118 43.36 -59.53 62.71
N THR A 119 43.13 -60.25 61.61
CA THR A 119 43.11 -59.71 60.26
C THR A 119 41.74 -59.96 59.63
N LEU A 120 40.88 -58.97 59.78
CA LEU A 120 39.69 -58.81 58.96
C LEU A 120 40.06 -58.28 57.56
N LYS A 121 39.21 -58.57 56.58
CA LYS A 121 39.27 -58.05 55.22
C LYS A 121 38.89 -56.55 55.20
N PRO A 122 39.34 -55.78 54.19
CA PRO A 122 38.82 -54.44 53.94
C PRO A 122 37.31 -54.48 53.64
N VAL A 123 36.55 -53.55 54.22
CA VAL A 123 35.09 -53.41 54.00
C VAL A 123 34.80 -53.05 52.53
N ASP A 124 34.05 -53.90 51.82
CA ASP A 124 33.51 -53.56 50.49
C ASP A 124 32.15 -52.85 50.63
N CYS A 125 32.20 -51.52 50.57
CA CYS A 125 31.01 -50.65 50.54
C CYS A 125 30.10 -50.94 49.32
N GLY A 126 30.65 -51.52 48.26
CA GLY A 126 29.93 -51.83 47.02
C GLY A 126 28.96 -53.00 47.13
N THR A 127 29.00 -53.79 48.20
CA THR A 127 27.97 -54.78 48.54
C THR A 127 26.56 -54.16 48.51
N CYS A 128 26.39 -53.02 49.18
CA CYS A 128 25.20 -52.18 49.13
C CYS A 128 25.26 -51.11 48.04
N HIS A 129 26.39 -50.44 47.84
CA HIS A 129 26.54 -49.31 46.90
C HIS A 129 27.05 -49.75 45.52
N GLN A 130 26.37 -50.70 44.89
CA GLN A 130 26.81 -51.37 43.66
C GLN A 130 27.09 -50.40 42.51
N ASP A 131 26.16 -49.49 42.20
CA ASP A 131 26.34 -48.47 41.14
C ASP A 131 27.55 -47.54 41.39
N ALA A 132 27.82 -47.16 42.65
CA ALA A 132 28.95 -46.32 43.00
C ALA A 132 30.29 -47.06 42.85
N ARG A 133 30.36 -48.32 43.31
CA ARG A 133 31.51 -49.21 43.10
C ARG A 133 31.78 -49.41 41.60
N ASP A 134 30.75 -49.70 40.82
CA ASP A 134 30.88 -50.05 39.41
C ASP A 134 31.28 -48.82 38.56
N LYS A 135 30.81 -47.62 38.93
CA LYS A 135 31.32 -46.34 38.39
C LYS A 135 32.77 -46.09 38.79
N PHE A 136 33.11 -46.28 40.08
CA PHE A 136 34.46 -46.10 40.60
C PHE A 136 35.49 -46.99 39.90
N TYR A 137 35.25 -48.30 39.80
CA TYR A 137 36.13 -49.26 39.11
C TYR A 137 36.26 -49.00 37.60
N ARG A 138 35.25 -48.40 36.96
CA ARG A 138 35.35 -47.95 35.56
C ARG A 138 36.20 -46.69 35.42
N GLY A 139 36.20 -45.80 36.41
CA GLY A 139 36.98 -44.57 36.51
C GLY A 139 38.48 -44.80 36.76
N ILE A 140 39.28 -43.74 36.61
CA ILE A 140 40.75 -43.81 36.68
C ILE A 140 41.26 -44.18 38.08
N HIS A 141 40.60 -43.70 39.14
CA HIS A 141 40.97 -44.03 40.53
C HIS A 141 40.69 -45.50 40.87
N GLY A 142 39.51 -46.04 40.50
CA GLY A 142 39.21 -47.45 40.76
C GLY A 142 40.07 -48.40 39.91
N ARG A 143 40.44 -48.03 38.69
CA ARG A 143 41.44 -48.78 37.90
C ARG A 143 42.81 -48.80 38.58
N ALA A 144 43.26 -47.66 39.11
CA ALA A 144 44.53 -47.59 39.84
C ALA A 144 44.48 -48.40 41.15
N PHE A 145 43.35 -48.38 41.85
CA PHE A 145 43.10 -49.17 43.07
C PHE A 145 43.12 -50.68 42.77
N LEU A 146 42.40 -51.13 41.74
CA LEU A 146 42.42 -52.54 41.28
C LEU A 146 43.81 -52.98 40.78
N ALA A 147 44.60 -52.06 40.22
CA ALA A 147 45.99 -52.29 39.85
C ALA A 147 46.99 -52.14 41.04
N ASN A 148 46.49 -52.12 42.29
CA ASN A 148 47.24 -52.00 43.54
C ASN A 148 48.30 -50.87 43.55
N GLN A 149 47.96 -49.74 42.93
CA GLN A 149 48.86 -48.59 42.82
C GLN A 149 49.04 -47.88 44.17
N LYS A 150 50.29 -47.61 44.55
CA LYS A 150 50.72 -47.20 45.90
C LYS A 150 49.96 -46.00 46.50
N TYR A 151 49.45 -45.10 45.67
CA TYR A 151 48.73 -43.89 46.09
C TYR A 151 47.32 -43.77 45.48
N ALA A 152 46.72 -44.89 45.03
CA ALA A 152 45.33 -44.89 44.58
C ALA A 152 44.37 -44.73 45.77
N PRO A 153 43.44 -43.74 45.75
CA PRO A 153 42.42 -43.63 46.79
C PRO A 153 41.40 -44.75 46.67
N SER A 154 40.80 -45.14 47.79
CA SER A 154 39.62 -45.99 47.88
C SER A 154 38.42 -45.17 48.38
N CYS A 155 37.27 -45.81 48.59
CA CYS A 155 36.06 -45.12 49.08
C CYS A 155 36.30 -44.36 50.40
N LYS A 156 37.14 -44.89 51.31
CA LYS A 156 37.35 -44.31 52.64
C LYS A 156 38.17 -43.02 52.63
N GLU A 157 39.09 -42.85 51.67
CA GLU A 157 39.86 -41.61 51.51
C GLU A 157 38.93 -40.44 51.15
N CYS A 158 37.87 -40.70 50.38
CA CYS A 158 36.88 -39.70 50.01
C CYS A 158 35.78 -39.51 51.08
N HIS A 159 35.29 -40.59 51.69
CA HIS A 159 34.07 -40.57 52.52
C HIS A 159 34.30 -40.68 54.04
N GLY A 160 35.45 -41.20 54.50
CA GLY A 160 35.64 -41.65 55.88
C GLY A 160 35.44 -43.16 56.07
N THR A 161 35.55 -43.62 57.32
CA THR A 161 35.38 -45.03 57.71
C THR A 161 34.12 -45.22 58.55
N HIS A 162 34.17 -44.85 59.83
CA HIS A 162 32.98 -44.81 60.70
C HIS A 162 32.33 -43.41 60.67
N ASP A 163 33.09 -42.39 60.24
CA ASP A 163 32.73 -40.97 60.12
C ASP A 163 32.08 -40.59 58.76
N ILE A 164 31.27 -41.48 58.16
CA ILE A 164 30.67 -41.25 56.83
C ILE A 164 29.44 -40.33 56.96
N ILE A 165 29.67 -39.02 56.83
CA ILE A 165 28.63 -37.97 56.93
C ILE A 165 28.04 -37.66 55.54
N LYS A 166 26.72 -37.38 55.46
CA LYS A 166 26.05 -36.92 54.23
C LYS A 166 26.73 -35.69 53.59
N SER A 167 26.74 -35.63 52.27
CA SER A 167 27.37 -34.55 51.48
C SER A 167 26.63 -33.20 51.51
N ASP A 168 25.48 -33.10 52.20
CA ASP A 168 24.75 -31.86 52.46
C ASP A 168 25.20 -31.16 53.76
N ASN A 169 25.86 -31.88 54.66
CA ASN A 169 26.37 -31.37 55.93
C ASN A 169 27.78 -30.75 55.76
N PRO A 170 28.02 -29.49 56.18
CA PRO A 170 29.32 -28.82 56.09
C PRO A 170 30.53 -29.58 56.66
N ALA A 171 30.32 -30.48 57.63
CA ALA A 171 31.38 -31.30 58.23
C ALA A 171 31.82 -32.49 57.34
N SER A 172 31.06 -32.84 56.29
CA SER A 172 31.42 -33.96 55.42
C SER A 172 32.56 -33.62 54.47
N LYS A 173 33.47 -34.58 54.26
CA LYS A 173 34.58 -34.46 53.29
C LYS A 173 34.07 -34.21 51.87
N THR A 174 32.88 -34.72 51.53
CA THR A 174 32.23 -34.55 50.22
C THR A 174 31.23 -33.39 50.15
N TYR A 175 31.17 -32.54 51.19
CA TYR A 175 30.41 -31.29 51.13
C TYR A 175 31.00 -30.33 50.10
N LYS A 176 30.15 -29.62 49.34
CA LYS A 176 30.55 -28.79 48.19
C LYS A 176 31.78 -27.91 48.44
N MET A 177 31.81 -27.15 49.55
CA MET A 177 32.93 -26.26 49.91
C MET A 177 34.26 -27.01 50.13
N ASN A 178 34.19 -28.28 50.55
CA ASN A 178 35.34 -29.10 50.93
C ASN A 178 35.92 -29.89 49.73
N ILE A 179 35.15 -30.10 48.66
CA ILE A 179 35.53 -30.93 47.50
C ILE A 179 36.87 -30.52 46.87
N PRO A 180 37.17 -29.24 46.59
CA PRO A 180 38.45 -28.89 45.96
C PRO A 180 39.63 -29.14 46.90
N VAL A 181 39.44 -29.02 48.22
CA VAL A 181 40.46 -29.39 49.23
C VAL A 181 40.62 -30.90 49.32
N LEU A 182 39.52 -31.68 49.25
CA LEU A 182 39.54 -33.14 49.22
C LEU A 182 40.34 -33.66 48.01
N CYS A 183 40.00 -33.21 46.80
CA CYS A 183 40.76 -33.54 45.59
C CYS A 183 42.21 -33.02 45.68
N GLY A 184 42.38 -31.79 46.17
CA GLY A 184 43.68 -31.15 46.38
C GLY A 184 44.59 -31.89 47.36
N SER A 185 44.06 -32.69 48.28
CA SER A 185 44.89 -33.47 49.22
C SER A 185 45.84 -34.45 48.51
N CYS A 186 45.43 -34.98 47.36
CA CYS A 186 46.24 -35.83 46.47
C CYS A 186 46.79 -35.07 45.25
N HIS A 187 46.01 -34.14 44.67
CA HIS A 187 46.33 -33.53 43.37
C HIS A 187 47.05 -32.17 43.44
N LYS A 188 47.24 -31.57 44.62
CA LYS A 188 48.04 -30.35 44.75
C LYS A 188 49.53 -30.62 44.57
N GLU A 189 50.25 -29.53 44.37
CA GLU A 189 51.67 -29.51 44.06
C GLU A 189 52.50 -30.01 45.27
N GLY A 190 53.52 -30.83 44.99
CA GLY A 190 54.29 -31.51 46.03
C GLY A 190 53.58 -32.69 46.72
N ALA A 191 52.30 -32.97 46.44
CA ALA A 191 51.65 -34.19 46.95
C ALA A 191 52.30 -35.46 46.38
N PRO A 192 52.19 -36.63 47.05
CA PRO A 192 52.80 -37.87 46.57
C PRO A 192 52.31 -38.33 45.20
N VAL A 193 51.02 -38.12 44.87
CA VAL A 193 50.45 -38.48 43.56
C VAL A 193 51.02 -37.56 42.47
N ALA A 194 50.96 -36.24 42.67
CA ALA A 194 51.49 -35.24 41.73
C ALA A 194 53.02 -35.35 41.48
N ARG A 195 53.77 -36.00 42.38
CA ARG A 195 55.20 -36.32 42.19
C ARG A 195 55.49 -37.71 41.62
N ALA A 196 54.56 -38.66 41.73
CA ALA A 196 54.75 -40.04 41.29
C ALA A 196 54.12 -40.36 39.92
N TYR A 197 53.17 -39.53 39.47
CA TYR A 197 52.47 -39.69 38.20
C TYR A 197 52.55 -38.40 37.39
N ASN A 198 52.75 -38.52 36.08
CA ASN A 198 52.81 -37.37 35.17
C ASN A 198 51.40 -36.79 34.93
N ILE A 199 51.06 -35.72 35.63
CA ILE A 199 49.79 -34.99 35.49
C ILE A 199 50.02 -33.81 34.54
N SER A 200 49.10 -33.60 33.58
CA SER A 200 49.27 -32.59 32.52
C SER A 200 49.10 -31.14 32.99
N GLU A 201 48.38 -30.92 34.10
CA GLU A 201 48.07 -29.60 34.67
C GLU A 201 48.80 -29.41 35.99
N HIS A 202 49.20 -28.18 36.28
CA HIS A 202 49.94 -27.78 37.47
C HIS A 202 49.31 -26.51 38.09
N ASN A 203 49.55 -26.30 39.39
CA ASN A 203 48.93 -25.28 40.23
C ASN A 203 47.39 -25.38 40.25
N ILE A 204 46.86 -26.61 40.19
CA ILE A 204 45.43 -26.84 39.89
C ILE A 204 44.52 -26.22 40.97
N LEU A 205 44.87 -26.39 42.24
CA LEU A 205 44.07 -25.88 43.36
C LEU A 205 44.16 -24.34 43.47
N GLU A 206 45.34 -23.79 43.23
CA GLU A 206 45.60 -22.33 43.20
C GLU A 206 44.80 -21.68 42.06
N ASN A 207 45.02 -22.13 40.83
CA ASN A 207 44.30 -21.67 39.64
C ASN A 207 42.77 -21.81 39.78
N TYR A 208 42.27 -22.90 40.38
CA TYR A 208 40.84 -23.04 40.66
C TYR A 208 40.34 -21.98 41.66
N SER A 209 41.09 -21.77 42.75
CA SER A 209 40.72 -20.83 43.84
C SER A 209 40.68 -19.36 43.38
N GLU A 210 41.52 -19.00 42.42
CA GLU A 210 41.57 -17.69 41.78
C GLU A 210 40.62 -17.55 40.58
N GLY A 211 40.22 -18.67 39.97
CA GLY A 211 39.21 -18.69 38.92
C GLY A 211 37.81 -18.26 39.41
N ILE A 212 36.93 -17.87 38.49
CA ILE A 212 35.61 -17.30 38.83
C ILE A 212 34.76 -18.25 39.70
N HIS A 213 34.91 -19.57 39.54
CA HIS A 213 34.25 -20.57 40.38
C HIS A 213 34.84 -20.66 41.79
N GLY A 214 36.17 -20.61 41.97
CA GLY A 214 36.79 -20.59 43.30
C GLY A 214 36.56 -19.27 44.04
N ILE A 215 36.53 -18.15 43.32
CA ILE A 215 36.09 -16.84 43.86
C ILE A 215 34.62 -16.92 44.29
N GLY A 216 33.74 -17.52 43.47
CA GLY A 216 32.34 -17.75 43.82
C GLY A 216 32.18 -18.61 45.07
N LEU A 217 32.88 -19.75 45.13
CA LEU A 217 32.85 -20.69 46.24
C LEU A 217 33.44 -20.07 47.52
N TYR A 218 34.74 -19.78 47.53
CA TYR A 218 35.47 -19.39 48.75
C TYR A 218 35.34 -17.92 49.13
N LYS A 219 35.39 -16.99 48.15
CA LYS A 219 35.37 -15.54 48.44
C LYS A 219 33.94 -14.96 48.51
N LYS A 220 32.92 -15.69 48.02
CA LYS A 220 31.51 -15.26 48.05
C LYS A 220 30.55 -16.27 48.71
N GLY A 221 31.02 -17.44 49.16
CA GLY A 221 30.19 -18.44 49.85
C GLY A 221 29.14 -19.13 48.97
N LEU A 222 29.25 -19.03 47.65
CA LEU A 222 28.22 -19.49 46.71
C LEU A 222 28.40 -20.99 46.44
N ILE A 223 27.70 -21.84 47.22
CA ILE A 223 27.67 -23.31 47.05
C ILE A 223 27.11 -23.79 45.70
N VAL A 224 26.52 -22.89 44.90
CA VAL A 224 26.11 -23.13 43.51
C VAL A 224 27.28 -23.06 42.51
N SER A 225 28.45 -22.58 42.93
CA SER A 225 29.65 -22.51 42.08
C SER A 225 30.17 -23.91 41.75
N ALA A 226 30.63 -24.11 40.53
CA ALA A 226 31.11 -25.42 40.09
C ALA A 226 32.41 -25.84 40.81
N THR A 227 32.43 -27.05 41.33
CA THR A 227 33.58 -27.73 41.98
C THR A 227 34.09 -28.87 41.10
N CYS A 228 35.25 -29.44 41.45
CA CYS A 228 35.97 -30.40 40.60
C CYS A 228 35.09 -31.56 40.08
N ASN A 229 34.18 -32.06 40.93
CA ASN A 229 33.24 -33.14 40.64
C ASN A 229 32.08 -32.77 39.70
N ASP A 230 31.62 -31.51 39.65
CA ASP A 230 30.57 -31.11 38.70
C ASP A 230 31.05 -31.25 37.25
N CYS A 231 32.35 -30.99 37.06
CA CYS A 231 33.09 -31.19 35.82
C CYS A 231 33.51 -32.66 35.64
N HIS A 232 34.21 -33.27 36.60
CA HIS A 232 34.87 -34.58 36.45
C HIS A 232 34.02 -35.83 36.82
N ASP A 233 32.77 -35.65 37.25
CA ASP A 233 31.95 -36.66 37.96
C ASP A 233 32.44 -36.95 39.40
N ASN A 234 31.59 -37.61 40.20
CA ASN A 234 31.86 -37.98 41.58
C ASN A 234 32.52 -39.35 41.70
N HIS A 235 32.05 -40.33 40.92
CA HIS A 235 32.52 -41.72 40.96
C HIS A 235 33.09 -42.17 39.61
N LEU A 236 32.58 -41.66 38.48
CA LEU A 236 33.04 -42.04 37.14
C LEU A 236 34.10 -41.06 36.59
N ILE A 237 35.16 -40.81 37.37
CA ILE A 237 36.23 -39.89 36.96
C ILE A 237 37.02 -40.49 35.78
N LEU A 238 36.90 -39.86 34.60
CA LEU A 238 37.53 -40.30 33.34
C LEU A 238 38.42 -39.19 32.75
N PRO A 239 39.58 -39.53 32.15
CA PRO A 239 40.46 -38.54 31.53
C PRO A 239 39.78 -37.86 30.32
N HIS A 240 40.15 -36.61 30.03
CA HIS A 240 39.57 -35.81 28.94
C HIS A 240 39.72 -36.44 27.54
N THR A 241 40.72 -37.31 27.36
CA THR A 241 40.94 -38.09 26.13
C THR A 241 39.91 -39.20 25.91
N ASN A 242 39.15 -39.59 26.94
CA ASN A 242 38.08 -40.57 26.81
C ASN A 242 36.81 -39.89 26.33
N VAL A 243 36.26 -40.33 25.19
CA VAL A 243 35.05 -39.77 24.58
C VAL A 243 33.81 -39.80 25.48
N SER A 244 33.77 -40.69 26.49
CA SER A 244 32.71 -40.80 27.48
C SER A 244 32.97 -40.01 28.76
N SER A 245 34.10 -39.30 28.88
CA SER A 245 34.34 -38.35 29.98
C SER A 245 33.43 -37.14 29.84
N SER A 246 32.91 -36.63 30.96
CA SER A 246 32.16 -35.38 31.03
C SER A 246 32.97 -34.16 30.56
N ILE A 247 34.30 -34.20 30.66
CA ILE A 247 35.21 -33.16 30.16
C ILE A 247 35.86 -33.51 28.82
N SER A 248 35.33 -34.49 28.07
CA SER A 248 35.80 -34.72 26.70
C SER A 248 35.42 -33.54 25.80
N PRO A 249 36.18 -33.23 24.72
CA PRO A 249 35.84 -32.14 23.80
C PRO A 249 34.42 -32.23 23.21
N LYS A 250 33.83 -33.44 23.14
CA LYS A 250 32.46 -33.68 22.70
C LYS A 250 31.42 -33.33 23.77
N ASN A 251 31.72 -33.57 25.05
CA ASN A 251 30.75 -33.51 26.14
C ASN A 251 30.89 -32.25 27.01
N ILE A 252 32.01 -31.53 26.91
CA ILE A 252 32.34 -30.37 27.77
C ILE A 252 31.27 -29.26 27.72
N ALA A 253 30.68 -29.00 26.56
CA ALA A 253 29.59 -28.02 26.43
C ALA A 253 28.35 -28.43 27.24
N ALA A 254 27.93 -29.70 27.14
CA ALA A 254 26.82 -30.24 27.95
C ALA A 254 27.14 -30.23 29.45
N THR A 255 28.40 -30.44 29.84
CA THR A 255 28.86 -30.32 31.23
C THR A 255 28.78 -28.89 31.75
N CYS A 256 29.19 -27.88 30.96
CA CYS A 256 29.01 -26.47 31.31
C CYS A 256 27.53 -26.08 31.39
N MET A 257 26.68 -26.59 30.48
CA MET A 257 25.25 -26.30 30.44
C MET A 257 24.44 -26.83 31.64
N LYS A 258 25.01 -27.73 32.46
CA LYS A 258 24.43 -28.10 33.77
C LYS A 258 24.18 -26.89 34.68
N CYS A 259 24.99 -25.83 34.52
CA CYS A 259 24.87 -24.58 35.29
C CYS A 259 24.66 -23.35 34.38
N HIS A 260 25.32 -23.29 33.21
CA HIS A 260 25.19 -22.19 32.26
C HIS A 260 24.06 -22.43 31.26
N ALA A 261 22.82 -22.25 31.72
CA ALA A 261 21.65 -22.27 30.85
C ALA A 261 21.78 -21.24 29.71
N ARG A 262 21.32 -21.60 28.50
CA ARG A 262 21.33 -20.75 27.29
C ARG A 262 22.72 -20.30 26.82
N ILE A 263 23.81 -21.01 27.16
CA ILE A 263 25.15 -20.66 26.66
C ILE A 263 25.26 -20.75 25.12
N GLU A 264 24.44 -21.61 24.48
CA GLU A 264 24.30 -21.73 23.02
C GLU A 264 23.65 -20.48 22.39
N ASP A 265 22.63 -19.88 23.03
CA ASP A 265 22.01 -18.61 22.61
C ASP A 265 22.95 -17.38 22.75
N VAL A 266 24.10 -17.57 23.39
CA VAL A 266 25.19 -16.58 23.47
C VAL A 266 26.26 -16.90 22.43
N HIS A 267 26.65 -18.16 22.27
CA HIS A 267 27.65 -18.56 21.27
C HIS A 267 27.15 -18.45 19.83
N THR A 268 25.86 -18.68 19.56
CA THR A 268 25.27 -18.46 18.21
C THR A 268 25.29 -17.01 17.75
N LYS A 269 25.57 -16.05 18.64
CA LYS A 269 25.78 -14.61 18.32
C LYS A 269 27.25 -14.26 18.06
N VAL A 270 28.15 -15.24 18.17
CA VAL A 270 29.61 -15.10 18.04
C VAL A 270 30.20 -16.13 17.06
N ILE A 271 29.49 -17.23 16.83
CA ILE A 271 29.84 -18.32 15.93
C ILE A 271 28.61 -18.62 15.08
N ASN A 272 28.72 -18.44 13.76
CA ASN A 272 27.63 -18.61 12.81
C ASN A 272 26.88 -19.95 12.99
N LYS A 273 25.55 -19.89 13.12
CA LYS A 273 24.67 -21.04 13.33
C LYS A 273 24.85 -22.14 12.27
N VAL A 274 25.16 -21.80 11.02
CA VAL A 274 25.40 -22.77 9.95
C VAL A 274 26.61 -23.67 10.25
N LEU A 275 27.62 -23.19 10.99
CA LEU A 275 28.76 -24.02 11.40
C LEU A 275 28.37 -25.10 12.41
N TRP A 276 27.36 -24.85 13.25
CA TRP A 276 26.81 -25.83 14.19
C TRP A 276 26.01 -26.93 13.47
N GLU A 277 25.40 -26.62 12.34
CA GLU A 277 24.55 -27.54 11.58
C GLU A 277 25.36 -28.32 10.52
N GLU A 278 26.30 -27.68 9.81
CA GLU A 278 27.08 -28.31 8.74
C GLU A 278 28.44 -28.88 9.17
N LYS A 279 29.16 -28.25 10.10
CA LYS A 279 30.55 -28.62 10.46
C LYS A 279 30.84 -28.51 11.97
N PRO A 280 30.18 -29.30 12.84
CA PRO A 280 30.36 -29.21 14.29
C PRO A 280 31.82 -29.34 14.76
N GLY A 281 32.61 -30.19 14.09
CA GLY A 281 34.03 -30.41 14.40
C GLY A 281 34.98 -29.27 14.00
N ALA A 282 34.50 -28.22 13.34
CA ALA A 282 35.26 -27.00 13.06
C ALA A 282 35.10 -25.94 14.16
N ILE A 283 34.21 -26.16 15.13
CA ILE A 283 33.97 -25.25 16.25
C ILE A 283 34.99 -25.56 17.37
N PRO A 284 35.77 -24.57 17.85
CA PRO A 284 36.63 -24.76 19.01
C PRO A 284 35.80 -25.15 20.24
N ALA A 285 36.25 -26.16 21.00
CA ALA A 285 35.61 -26.51 22.26
C ALA A 285 35.67 -25.30 23.22
N CYS A 286 34.70 -25.16 24.13
CA CYS A 286 34.64 -24.00 25.04
C CYS A 286 35.96 -23.78 25.81
N THR A 287 36.65 -24.88 26.15
CA THR A 287 37.94 -24.89 26.86
C THR A 287 39.14 -24.46 26.02
N SER A 288 39.03 -24.41 24.69
CA SER A 288 40.06 -23.86 23.79
C SER A 288 40.19 -22.34 23.92
N CYS A 289 39.10 -21.64 24.27
CA CYS A 289 39.09 -20.19 24.51
C CYS A 289 39.01 -19.84 26.01
N HIS A 290 38.42 -20.71 26.84
CA HIS A 290 38.32 -20.55 28.29
C HIS A 290 39.00 -21.73 29.03
N PRO A 291 40.32 -21.67 29.27
CA PRO A 291 41.04 -22.69 30.03
C PRO A 291 40.38 -22.96 31.39
N PRO A 292 39.96 -24.21 31.70
CA PRO A 292 39.11 -24.48 32.86
C PRO A 292 39.88 -24.52 34.19
N HIS A 293 41.20 -24.70 34.14
CA HIS A 293 42.09 -24.83 35.29
C HIS A 293 43.22 -23.79 35.29
N LYS A 294 43.03 -22.63 34.63
CA LYS A 294 44.03 -21.56 34.56
C LYS A 294 43.38 -20.19 34.51
N VAL A 295 43.92 -19.22 35.25
CA VAL A 295 43.37 -17.86 35.34
C VAL A 295 43.85 -16.98 34.18
N GLU A 296 42.86 -16.52 33.41
CA GLU A 296 42.91 -15.54 32.31
C GLU A 296 43.78 -15.85 31.07
N LEU A 297 43.12 -15.81 29.90
CA LEU A 297 43.73 -15.75 28.56
C LEU A 297 43.59 -14.34 27.94
N LYS A 298 43.39 -13.30 28.75
CA LYS A 298 42.71 -12.04 28.36
C LYS A 298 43.38 -11.18 27.28
N ASN A 299 44.65 -11.45 26.95
CA ASN A 299 45.52 -10.51 26.20
C ASN A 299 46.04 -11.03 24.84
N LEU A 300 45.67 -12.22 24.38
CA LEU A 300 46.31 -12.82 23.18
C LEU A 300 45.85 -12.19 21.85
N ILE A 301 44.56 -11.90 21.69
CA ILE A 301 44.02 -11.28 20.45
C ILE A 301 44.29 -9.76 20.42
N SER A 302 44.51 -9.12 21.58
CA SER A 302 44.86 -7.69 21.69
C SER A 302 46.35 -7.38 21.42
N THR A 303 47.11 -8.33 20.84
CA THR A 303 48.55 -8.17 20.58
C THR A 303 48.85 -7.35 19.31
N ILE A 304 47.96 -7.35 18.33
CA ILE A 304 48.10 -6.55 17.11
C ILE A 304 47.49 -5.16 17.35
N SER A 305 48.33 -4.21 17.76
CA SER A 305 47.98 -2.79 17.76
C SER A 305 47.66 -2.28 16.34
N ASP A 306 46.69 -1.39 16.22
CA ASP A 306 46.29 -0.74 14.96
C ASP A 306 47.47 -0.07 14.23
N ASN A 307 48.46 0.41 14.99
CA ASN A 307 49.73 0.94 14.46
C ASN A 307 50.49 -0.07 13.57
N THR A 308 50.32 -1.37 13.79
CA THR A 308 50.89 -2.43 12.93
C THR A 308 50.24 -2.44 11.55
N CYS A 309 48.94 -2.16 11.47
CA CYS A 309 48.21 -2.01 10.21
C CYS A 309 48.52 -0.67 9.54
N LEU A 310 48.45 0.43 10.30
CA LEU A 310 48.61 1.80 9.78
C LEU A 310 49.98 2.06 9.16
N LYS A 311 51.06 1.41 9.63
CA LYS A 311 52.39 1.40 8.98
C LYS A 311 52.38 1.20 7.47
N CYS A 312 51.41 0.42 6.96
CA CYS A 312 51.17 0.27 5.53
C CYS A 312 49.90 1.04 5.11
N HIS A 313 48.82 0.93 5.88
CA HIS A 313 47.50 1.41 5.47
C HIS A 313 47.30 2.93 5.55
N GLU A 314 48.16 3.71 6.21
CA GLU A 314 48.09 5.17 6.17
C GLU A 314 48.64 5.76 4.84
N ASN A 315 49.49 4.99 4.14
CA ASN A 315 50.25 5.43 2.96
C ASN A 315 49.44 5.31 1.64
N GLU A 316 49.44 6.38 0.83
CA GLU A 316 48.79 6.46 -0.49
C GLU A 316 49.38 5.47 -1.52
N ALA A 317 50.64 5.08 -1.37
CA ALA A 317 51.28 4.10 -2.24
C ALA A 317 50.72 2.68 -2.05
N THR A 318 50.01 2.39 -0.95
CA THR A 318 49.55 1.04 -0.59
C THR A 318 48.30 0.65 -1.38
N HIS A 319 48.38 -0.48 -2.09
CA HIS A 319 47.35 -0.95 -3.01
C HIS A 319 47.34 -2.49 -3.09
N LYS A 320 46.22 -3.05 -3.55
CA LYS A 320 46.14 -4.41 -4.08
C LYS A 320 45.74 -4.39 -5.56
N VAL A 321 46.07 -5.46 -6.27
CA VAL A 321 45.52 -5.72 -7.62
C VAL A 321 44.42 -6.76 -7.48
N VAL A 322 43.26 -6.49 -8.06
CA VAL A 322 42.13 -7.42 -8.15
C VAL A 322 41.55 -7.31 -9.55
N ASN A 323 41.47 -8.42 -10.28
CA ASN A 323 41.01 -8.48 -11.67
C ASN A 323 41.70 -7.41 -12.54
N ASP A 324 43.04 -7.39 -12.48
CA ASP A 324 43.96 -6.43 -13.13
C ASP A 324 43.77 -4.94 -12.82
N LYS A 325 42.86 -4.59 -11.90
CA LYS A 325 42.62 -3.22 -11.44
C LYS A 325 43.35 -2.94 -10.14
N LYS A 326 44.09 -1.82 -10.11
CA LYS A 326 44.82 -1.33 -8.93
C LYS A 326 43.86 -0.60 -7.98
N ILE A 327 43.59 -1.20 -6.82
CA ILE A 327 42.69 -0.68 -5.79
C ILE A 327 43.53 -0.17 -4.62
N SER A 328 43.38 1.10 -4.23
CA SER A 328 44.06 1.65 -3.05
C SER A 328 43.59 0.96 -1.77
N LEU A 329 44.51 0.81 -0.82
CA LEU A 329 44.26 0.27 0.52
C LEU A 329 44.44 1.34 1.61
N LYS A 330 44.47 2.63 1.25
CA LYS A 330 44.61 3.72 2.22
C LYS A 330 43.41 3.77 3.18
N VAL A 331 43.71 3.88 4.46
CA VAL A 331 42.78 4.13 5.56
C VAL A 331 43.12 5.49 6.14
N ASN A 332 42.13 6.38 6.22
CA ASN A 332 42.27 7.69 6.84
C ASN A 332 41.99 7.56 8.35
N VAL A 333 42.97 7.87 9.19
CA VAL A 333 42.85 7.77 10.65
C VAL A 333 41.80 8.75 11.20
N MET A 334 41.62 9.91 10.56
CA MET A 334 40.60 10.89 10.96
C MET A 334 39.17 10.42 10.68
N ASP A 335 38.98 9.59 9.65
CA ASP A 335 37.68 8.98 9.36
C ASP A 335 37.32 7.94 10.42
N LEU A 336 38.29 7.14 10.88
CA LEU A 336 38.08 6.21 11.99
C LEU A 336 37.85 6.96 13.32
N ALA A 337 38.59 8.05 13.58
CA ALA A 337 38.44 8.85 14.80
C ALA A 337 37.08 9.59 14.90
N SER A 338 36.48 9.94 13.75
CA SER A 338 35.13 10.53 13.65
C SER A 338 34.01 9.49 13.46
N SER A 339 34.36 8.20 13.40
CA SER A 339 33.42 7.08 13.29
C SER A 339 32.71 6.77 14.60
N SER A 340 31.51 6.18 14.49
CA SER A 340 30.81 5.53 15.62
C SER A 340 31.64 4.39 16.21
N HIS A 341 32.53 3.78 15.42
CA HIS A 341 33.38 2.66 15.80
C HIS A 341 34.79 3.08 16.28
N LYS A 342 35.02 4.36 16.60
CA LYS A 342 36.33 4.90 17.02
C LYS A 342 36.98 4.26 18.27
N SER A 343 36.24 3.44 19.02
CA SER A 343 36.72 2.66 20.18
C SER A 343 36.98 1.18 19.86
N ILE A 344 36.91 0.80 18.58
CA ILE A 344 37.09 -0.57 18.09
C ILE A 344 38.41 -0.65 17.30
N THR A 345 39.34 -1.48 17.78
CA THR A 345 40.63 -1.78 17.14
C THR A 345 40.43 -2.55 15.83
N CYS A 346 41.29 -2.33 14.83
CA CYS A 346 41.19 -2.87 13.48
C CYS A 346 40.93 -4.39 13.45
N VAL A 347 41.62 -5.18 14.29
CA VAL A 347 41.48 -6.64 14.36
C VAL A 347 40.15 -7.15 14.97
N LYS A 348 39.30 -6.27 15.49
CA LYS A 348 37.93 -6.62 15.90
C LYS A 348 36.92 -6.51 14.76
N CYS A 349 37.20 -5.67 13.76
CA CYS A 349 36.43 -5.60 12.52
C CYS A 349 36.97 -6.58 11.47
N HIS A 350 38.29 -6.73 11.41
CA HIS A 350 38.99 -7.71 10.58
C HIS A 350 39.37 -8.94 11.42
N SER A 351 38.37 -9.76 11.75
CA SER A 351 38.52 -11.01 12.51
C SER A 351 39.52 -12.00 11.89
N ASP A 352 39.66 -11.94 10.57
CA ASP A 352 40.41 -12.93 9.77
C ASP A 352 41.91 -12.62 9.69
N VAL A 353 42.39 -11.64 10.47
CA VAL A 353 43.82 -11.31 10.58
C VAL A 353 44.58 -12.46 11.23
N THR A 354 45.44 -13.11 10.46
CA THR A 354 46.33 -14.16 11.00
C THR A 354 47.52 -13.52 11.70
N ALA A 355 47.69 -13.77 13.00
CA ALA A 355 48.90 -13.42 13.72
C ALA A 355 50.08 -14.29 13.27
N ASN A 356 51.31 -13.74 13.31
CA ASN A 356 52.57 -14.40 12.97
C ASN A 356 52.81 -14.74 11.48
N ILE A 357 52.17 -14.03 10.53
CA ILE A 357 52.58 -14.01 9.10
C ILE A 357 53.16 -12.65 8.71
N THR A 358 54.04 -12.62 7.70
CA THR A 358 54.77 -11.42 7.24
C THR A 358 53.85 -10.28 6.77
N ARG A 359 52.62 -10.61 6.35
CA ARG A 359 51.55 -9.67 6.02
C ARG A 359 50.26 -10.08 6.71
N PRO A 360 49.98 -9.63 7.95
CA PRO A 360 48.77 -10.03 8.68
C PRO A 360 47.45 -9.68 7.98
N CYS A 361 47.48 -8.75 7.00
CA CYS A 361 46.36 -8.39 6.16
C CYS A 361 46.14 -9.29 4.92
N GLU A 362 46.99 -10.30 4.68
CA GLU A 362 46.90 -11.17 3.51
C GLU A 362 45.72 -12.15 3.58
N THR A 363 45.32 -12.57 4.78
CA THR A 363 44.16 -13.45 5.02
C THR A 363 42.84 -12.70 5.22
N VAL A 364 42.82 -11.37 5.11
CA VAL A 364 41.68 -10.53 5.54
C VAL A 364 40.57 -10.46 4.49
N GLY A 365 39.38 -10.95 4.88
CA GLY A 365 38.15 -10.84 4.10
C GLY A 365 37.51 -9.45 4.12
N LYS A 366 36.25 -9.39 3.66
CA LYS A 366 35.37 -8.24 3.96
C LYS A 366 35.02 -8.28 5.45
N VAL A 367 34.89 -7.11 6.09
CA VAL A 367 34.37 -7.00 7.47
C VAL A 367 32.97 -7.59 7.54
N ASP A 368 32.77 -8.57 8.43
CA ASP A 368 31.44 -9.09 8.76
C ASP A 368 30.87 -8.35 9.98
N CYS A 369 29.82 -7.57 9.73
CA CYS A 369 29.14 -6.76 10.75
C CYS A 369 28.32 -7.60 11.74
N SER A 370 27.97 -8.84 11.39
CA SER A 370 27.07 -9.70 12.20
C SER A 370 27.66 -10.07 13.56
N ASN A 371 28.98 -10.17 13.67
CA ASN A 371 29.72 -10.42 14.92
C ASN A 371 29.44 -9.38 16.03
N CYS A 372 28.95 -8.18 15.68
CA CYS A 372 28.52 -7.16 16.64
C CYS A 372 27.05 -6.74 16.47
N HIS A 373 26.50 -6.85 15.25
CA HIS A 373 25.15 -6.41 14.89
C HIS A 373 24.25 -7.59 14.46
N ALA A 374 24.32 -8.72 15.17
CA ALA A 374 23.60 -9.96 14.85
C ALA A 374 22.12 -9.72 14.50
N ASN A 375 21.33 -9.11 15.39
CA ASN A 375 19.90 -8.85 15.16
C ASN A 375 19.62 -8.07 13.86
N GLU A 376 20.39 -7.00 13.59
CA GLU A 376 20.21 -6.19 12.37
C GLU A 376 20.67 -6.94 11.13
N SER A 377 21.65 -7.82 11.28
CA SER A 377 22.15 -8.69 10.21
C SER A 377 21.15 -9.80 9.87
N ASP A 378 20.49 -10.40 10.87
CA ASP A 378 19.41 -11.38 10.66
C ASP A 378 18.22 -10.75 9.91
N ILE A 379 17.85 -9.51 10.28
CA ILE A 379 16.85 -8.71 9.56
C ILE A 379 17.33 -8.39 8.14
N TYR A 380 18.59 -7.99 7.97
CA TYR A 380 19.17 -7.71 6.66
C TYR A 380 19.17 -8.93 5.74
N PHE A 381 19.65 -10.09 6.22
CA PHE A 381 19.73 -11.32 5.44
C PHE A 381 18.36 -11.94 5.12
N SER A 382 17.30 -11.57 5.85
CA SER A 382 15.91 -11.91 5.52
C SER A 382 15.20 -10.87 4.64
N SER A 383 15.91 -9.85 4.15
CA SER A 383 15.45 -8.88 3.14
C SER A 383 15.88 -9.25 1.72
N GLY A 384 15.25 -8.66 0.71
CA GLY A 384 15.60 -8.89 -0.70
C GLY A 384 17.00 -8.43 -1.08
N HIS A 385 17.61 -7.50 -0.34
CA HIS A 385 19.02 -7.12 -0.52
C HIS A 385 19.97 -8.17 0.08
N GLY A 386 19.66 -8.68 1.27
CA GLY A 386 20.43 -9.74 1.92
C GLY A 386 20.33 -11.09 1.19
N GLU A 387 19.13 -11.48 0.73
CA GLU A 387 18.91 -12.64 -0.12
C GLU A 387 19.72 -12.54 -1.43
N ALA A 388 19.76 -11.36 -2.06
CA ALA A 388 20.55 -11.12 -3.27
C ALA A 388 22.07 -11.20 -3.02
N TYR A 389 22.53 -10.67 -1.88
CA TYR A 389 23.94 -10.72 -1.47
C TYR A 389 24.38 -12.15 -1.13
N PHE A 390 23.56 -12.91 -0.38
CA PHE A 390 23.79 -14.32 -0.08
C PHE A 390 23.81 -15.17 -1.35
N SER A 391 22.92 -14.85 -2.32
CA SER A 391 22.90 -15.42 -3.67
C SER A 391 24.07 -14.97 -4.57
N LYS A 392 25.01 -14.17 -4.05
CA LYS A 392 26.20 -13.66 -4.76
C LYS A 392 25.90 -12.91 -6.06
N LYS A 393 24.78 -12.17 -6.12
CA LYS A 393 24.48 -11.30 -7.27
C LYS A 393 25.44 -10.11 -7.32
N GLU A 394 25.97 -9.83 -8.50
CA GLU A 394 27.09 -8.89 -8.70
C GLU A 394 26.83 -7.48 -8.17
N ASN A 395 25.60 -6.98 -8.37
CA ASN A 395 25.16 -5.65 -7.93
C ASN A 395 24.49 -5.62 -6.54
N ALA A 396 24.47 -6.71 -5.78
CA ALA A 396 23.82 -6.73 -4.47
C ALA A 396 24.62 -5.91 -3.43
N PRO A 397 23.98 -4.95 -2.72
CA PRO A 397 24.65 -4.16 -1.70
C PRO A 397 24.99 -4.99 -0.45
N TYR A 398 25.82 -4.42 0.42
CA TYR A 398 26.04 -4.89 1.79
C TYR A 398 25.97 -3.71 2.77
N CYS A 399 26.09 -3.99 4.08
CA CYS A 399 26.04 -2.98 5.15
C CYS A 399 26.96 -1.78 4.88
N THR A 400 28.14 -2.01 4.31
CA THR A 400 29.14 -1.00 3.97
C THR A 400 28.73 -0.05 2.85
N ASP A 401 27.87 -0.48 1.93
CA ASP A 401 27.37 0.35 0.82
C ASP A 401 26.32 1.37 1.31
N CYS A 402 25.64 1.06 2.42
CA CYS A 402 24.67 1.96 3.06
C CYS A 402 25.29 2.81 4.18
N HIS A 403 26.16 2.24 5.03
CA HIS A 403 26.71 2.92 6.21
C HIS A 403 28.11 3.51 6.01
N GLY A 404 28.78 3.23 4.88
CA GLY A 404 30.19 3.51 4.68
C GLY A 404 31.10 2.43 5.29
N THR A 405 32.41 2.60 5.15
CA THR A 405 33.43 1.61 5.55
C THR A 405 34.06 1.95 6.91
N HIS A 406 35.02 2.88 6.94
CA HIS A 406 35.65 3.34 8.19
C HIS A 406 34.88 4.51 8.81
N LEU A 407 34.27 5.38 8.00
CA LEU A 407 33.51 6.58 8.40
C LEU A 407 32.03 6.28 8.69
N VAL A 408 31.74 5.34 9.59
CA VAL A 408 30.35 4.97 9.95
C VAL A 408 29.76 6.00 10.91
N LYS A 409 28.90 6.90 10.42
CA LYS A 409 28.30 7.99 11.21
C LYS A 409 26.88 7.66 11.71
N PRO A 410 26.48 8.10 12.92
CA PRO A 410 25.15 7.81 13.45
C PRO A 410 24.06 8.50 12.61
N LYS A 411 22.85 7.94 12.58
CA LYS A 411 21.71 8.47 11.80
C LYS A 411 21.20 9.86 12.22
N THR A 412 21.80 10.45 13.27
CA THR A 412 21.52 11.79 13.79
C THR A 412 22.59 12.83 13.39
N ASP A 413 23.69 12.40 12.77
CA ASP A 413 24.69 13.28 12.18
C ASP A 413 24.24 13.62 10.74
N GLU A 414 24.09 14.92 10.44
CA GLU A 414 23.59 15.40 9.15
C GLU A 414 24.50 15.00 7.97
N THR A 415 25.78 14.72 8.26
CA THR A 415 26.78 14.28 7.28
C THR A 415 26.85 12.76 7.13
N SER A 416 25.93 12.01 7.76
CA SER A 416 25.80 10.56 7.58
C SER A 416 25.04 10.22 6.28
N PRO A 417 25.44 9.18 5.52
CA PRO A 417 24.66 8.68 4.39
C PRO A 417 23.26 8.20 4.80
N VAL A 418 23.12 7.71 6.04
CA VAL A 418 21.83 7.27 6.62
C VAL A 418 21.15 8.37 7.44
N TYR A 419 21.56 9.63 7.30
CA TYR A 419 20.77 10.76 7.79
C TYR A 419 19.46 10.86 7.03
N ARG A 420 18.39 11.32 7.69
CA ARG A 420 17.03 11.26 7.11
C ARG A 420 16.89 12.04 5.80
N ALA A 421 17.56 13.18 5.65
CA ALA A 421 17.59 13.93 4.38
C ALA A 421 18.46 13.26 3.29
N SER A 422 19.45 12.46 3.68
CA SER A 422 20.37 11.75 2.78
C SER A 422 19.79 10.46 2.20
N ILE A 423 18.88 9.80 2.92
CA ILE A 423 18.29 8.49 2.56
C ILE A 423 17.77 8.41 1.11
N PRO A 424 16.99 9.37 0.58
CA PRO A 424 16.52 9.29 -0.80
C PRO A 424 17.66 9.24 -1.83
N LYS A 425 18.74 10.00 -1.61
CA LYS A 425 19.93 9.93 -2.45
C LYS A 425 20.65 8.60 -2.28
N LEU A 426 20.85 8.12 -1.04
CA LEU A 426 21.51 6.85 -0.77
C LEU A 426 20.82 5.67 -1.48
N CYS A 427 19.48 5.65 -1.48
CA CYS A 427 18.72 4.68 -2.26
C CYS A 427 18.85 4.95 -3.78
N GLY A 428 18.77 6.22 -4.19
CA GLY A 428 18.85 6.65 -5.59
C GLY A 428 20.18 6.39 -6.29
N ASP A 429 21.31 6.38 -5.57
CA ASP A 429 22.64 6.04 -6.09
C ASP A 429 22.70 4.59 -6.65
N CYS A 430 21.70 3.74 -6.34
CA CYS A 430 21.46 2.44 -6.97
C CYS A 430 20.10 2.32 -7.69
N HIS A 431 19.02 2.91 -7.15
CA HIS A 431 17.65 2.89 -7.68
C HIS A 431 17.32 4.14 -8.52
N THR A 432 18.14 4.33 -9.55
CA THR A 432 17.99 5.33 -10.61
C THR A 432 18.08 4.62 -11.96
N LYS A 433 17.62 5.27 -13.04
CA LYS A 433 17.70 4.72 -14.39
C LYS A 433 19.15 4.50 -14.83
N GLY A 434 19.47 3.28 -15.25
CA GLY A 434 20.84 2.83 -15.53
C GLY A 434 21.69 2.58 -14.28
N GLY A 435 21.07 2.58 -13.10
CA GLY A 435 21.71 2.30 -11.81
C GLY A 435 21.88 0.80 -11.55
N LYS A 436 22.75 0.47 -10.58
CA LYS A 436 23.10 -0.92 -10.20
C LYS A 436 21.90 -1.82 -9.89
N ALA A 437 20.78 -1.27 -9.44
CA ALA A 437 19.60 -2.06 -9.08
C ALA A 437 18.74 -2.49 -10.29
N GLU A 438 18.84 -1.77 -11.42
CA GLU A 438 18.19 -2.16 -12.69
C GLU A 438 18.97 -3.30 -13.36
N ASP A 439 20.30 -3.21 -13.35
CA ASP A 439 21.18 -4.19 -14.00
C ASP A 439 21.08 -5.59 -13.36
N GLY A 440 20.54 -6.53 -14.13
CA GLY A 440 20.30 -7.91 -13.72
C GLY A 440 18.99 -8.14 -12.93
N THR A 441 18.07 -7.18 -12.85
CA THR A 441 16.80 -7.36 -12.11
C THR A 441 15.56 -6.76 -12.78
N ASN A 442 14.39 -7.38 -12.55
CA ASN A 442 13.10 -6.89 -13.05
C ASN A 442 12.40 -6.05 -11.97
N LEU A 443 12.83 -4.79 -11.78
CA LEU A 443 12.12 -3.83 -10.91
C LEU A 443 10.90 -3.23 -11.62
N THR A 444 9.82 -3.00 -10.86
CA THR A 444 8.61 -2.33 -11.34
C THR A 444 8.81 -0.82 -11.52
N GLN A 445 9.64 -0.19 -10.68
CA GLN A 445 10.05 1.21 -10.80
C GLN A 445 11.52 1.27 -11.21
N VAL A 446 11.81 1.91 -12.34
CA VAL A 446 13.18 2.05 -12.87
C VAL A 446 13.88 3.29 -12.31
N ASP A 447 13.18 4.42 -12.22
CA ASP A 447 13.76 5.71 -11.81
C ASP A 447 13.13 6.26 -10.53
N ALA A 448 13.13 5.42 -9.49
CA ALA A 448 12.40 5.68 -8.24
C ALA A 448 12.85 6.98 -7.54
N PHE A 449 14.13 7.33 -7.62
CA PHE A 449 14.65 8.57 -7.03
C PHE A 449 14.18 9.84 -7.75
N HIS A 450 14.22 9.85 -9.09
CA HIS A 450 13.69 10.96 -9.90
C HIS A 450 12.21 11.20 -9.65
N ASP A 451 11.42 10.12 -9.60
CA ASP A 451 9.98 10.21 -9.40
C ASP A 451 9.66 10.68 -7.98
N TYR A 452 10.24 10.04 -6.96
CA TYR A 452 10.10 10.44 -5.55
C TYR A 452 10.44 11.93 -5.36
N SER A 453 11.50 12.42 -5.99
CA SER A 453 11.95 13.82 -5.89
C SER A 453 10.92 14.83 -6.41
N LYS A 454 9.98 14.41 -7.28
CA LYS A 454 8.88 15.25 -7.79
C LYS A 454 7.61 15.18 -6.93
N SER A 455 7.46 14.12 -6.14
CA SER A 455 6.33 13.95 -5.22
C SER A 455 6.26 15.07 -4.18
N VAL A 456 5.09 15.26 -3.56
CA VAL A 456 4.92 16.18 -2.43
C VAL A 456 5.83 15.82 -1.25
N HIS A 457 6.18 14.54 -1.05
CA HIS A 457 7.12 14.13 -0.02
C HIS A 457 8.56 14.55 -0.34
N GLY A 458 9.04 14.22 -1.55
CA GLY A 458 10.38 14.59 -2.00
C GLY A 458 10.59 16.11 -2.00
N ARG A 459 9.67 16.86 -2.61
CA ARG A 459 9.70 18.34 -2.61
C ARG A 459 9.59 18.94 -1.21
N SER A 460 8.79 18.37 -0.32
CA SER A 460 8.72 18.85 1.07
C SER A 460 10.03 18.63 1.83
N LEU A 461 10.76 17.54 1.55
CA LEU A 461 12.07 17.30 2.13
C LEU A 461 13.14 18.24 1.55
N THR A 462 13.19 18.41 0.23
CA THR A 462 14.30 19.11 -0.47
C THR A 462 14.08 20.61 -0.65
N GLU A 463 12.86 21.05 -1.01
CA GLU A 463 12.52 22.46 -1.23
C GLU A 463 12.10 23.16 0.07
N LYS A 464 11.43 22.44 0.97
CA LYS A 464 10.86 22.98 2.22
C LYS A 464 11.62 22.56 3.49
N GLY A 465 12.65 21.72 3.37
CA GLY A 465 13.51 21.27 4.49
C GLY A 465 12.81 20.39 5.54
N LEU A 466 11.62 19.85 5.24
CA LEU A 466 10.78 19.17 6.22
C LEU A 466 11.25 17.73 6.47
N LEU A 467 12.08 17.55 7.50
CA LEU A 467 12.50 16.21 7.97
C LEU A 467 11.33 15.31 8.40
N SER A 468 10.12 15.85 8.61
CA SER A 468 8.89 15.08 8.86
C SER A 468 8.26 14.49 7.59
N ALA A 469 8.72 14.87 6.39
CA ALA A 469 8.28 14.24 5.14
C ALA A 469 8.69 12.77 5.08
N ALA A 470 7.88 11.94 4.41
CA ALA A 470 8.16 10.52 4.25
C ALA A 470 9.35 10.28 3.30
N VAL A 471 10.25 9.37 3.66
CA VAL A 471 11.40 8.93 2.85
C VAL A 471 11.30 7.44 2.53
N CYS A 472 12.16 6.96 1.63
CA CYS A 472 12.15 5.57 1.13
C CYS A 472 12.00 4.53 2.25
N THR A 473 12.71 4.70 3.37
CA THR A 473 12.69 3.74 4.49
C THR A 473 11.43 3.78 5.35
N ASP A 474 10.59 4.81 5.26
CA ASP A 474 9.29 4.82 5.96
C ASP A 474 8.28 3.92 5.23
N CYS A 475 8.42 3.80 3.90
CA CYS A 475 7.60 2.93 3.07
C CYS A 475 8.17 1.50 2.97
N HIS A 476 9.48 1.34 2.80
CA HIS A 476 10.14 0.05 2.53
C HIS A 476 10.85 -0.59 3.74
N THR A 477 10.84 0.08 4.91
CA THR A 477 11.70 -0.18 6.09
C THR A 477 13.18 0.16 5.84
N THR A 478 14.04 0.04 6.86
CA THR A 478 15.49 0.31 6.72
C THR A 478 16.29 -0.94 6.33
N HIS A 479 16.12 -2.04 7.06
CA HIS A 479 16.89 -3.28 6.85
C HIS A 479 16.05 -4.45 6.31
N PHE A 480 14.72 -4.37 6.33
CA PHE A 480 13.81 -5.45 5.91
C PHE A 480 13.13 -5.17 4.55
N ASN A 481 13.91 -4.61 3.61
CA ASN A 481 13.43 -4.22 2.29
C ASN A 481 12.98 -5.45 1.47
N LEU A 482 11.67 -5.67 1.38
CA LEU A 482 11.06 -6.78 0.64
C LEU A 482 10.22 -6.28 -0.55
N LYS A 483 10.17 -7.11 -1.60
CA LYS A 483 9.38 -6.84 -2.81
C LYS A 483 7.88 -6.73 -2.49
N GLN A 484 7.16 -5.90 -3.25
CA GLN A 484 5.70 -5.76 -3.24
C GLN A 484 4.94 -7.10 -3.34
N SER A 485 5.53 -8.13 -3.94
CA SER A 485 4.95 -9.46 -4.09
C SER A 485 5.03 -10.34 -2.83
N ASP A 486 5.78 -9.94 -1.81
CA ASP A 486 5.96 -10.70 -0.57
C ASP A 486 4.97 -10.22 0.50
N PRO A 487 4.09 -11.09 1.06
CA PRO A 487 3.13 -10.72 2.11
C PRO A 487 3.73 -10.09 3.38
N ARG A 488 5.03 -10.29 3.62
CA ARG A 488 5.78 -9.69 4.75
C ARG A 488 6.21 -8.25 4.47
N SER A 489 6.14 -7.79 3.22
CA SER A 489 6.57 -6.44 2.83
C SER A 489 5.58 -5.37 3.28
N SER A 490 6.09 -4.25 3.78
CA SER A 490 5.30 -3.04 4.10
C SER A 490 4.60 -2.43 2.87
N VAL A 491 5.07 -2.72 1.66
CA VAL A 491 4.44 -2.31 0.39
C VAL A 491 3.64 -3.43 -0.31
N TYR A 492 3.37 -4.53 0.39
CA TYR A 492 2.40 -5.54 -0.06
C TYR A 492 0.97 -4.96 -0.04
N PRO A 493 0.08 -5.28 -1.00
CA PRO A 493 -1.25 -4.66 -1.13
C PRO A 493 -2.08 -4.56 0.17
N ALA A 494 -2.15 -5.63 0.97
CA ALA A 494 -2.87 -5.61 2.26
C ALA A 494 -2.22 -4.70 3.32
N ASN A 495 -0.89 -4.48 3.23
CA ASN A 495 -0.11 -3.73 4.19
C ASN A 495 0.00 -2.23 3.84
N ILE A 496 -0.11 -1.86 2.56
CA ILE A 496 0.01 -0.47 2.05
C ILE A 496 -0.81 0.53 2.89
N ALA A 497 -2.06 0.19 3.20
CA ALA A 497 -2.92 1.07 3.99
C ALA A 497 -2.37 1.33 5.40
N GLY A 498 -1.85 0.29 6.07
CA GLY A 498 -1.20 0.41 7.37
C GLY A 498 0.09 1.24 7.31
N THR A 499 0.89 1.03 6.25
CA THR A 499 2.13 1.77 5.99
C THR A 499 1.86 3.26 5.79
N CYS A 500 0.91 3.64 4.93
CA CYS A 500 0.47 5.04 4.79
C CYS A 500 -0.17 5.58 6.08
N GLY A 501 -0.91 4.73 6.80
CA GLY A 501 -1.59 5.04 8.06
C GLY A 501 -0.67 5.27 9.26
N SER A 502 0.64 5.04 9.14
CA SER A 502 1.65 5.41 10.13
C SER A 502 1.70 6.94 10.34
N CYS A 503 1.64 7.70 9.24
CA CYS A 503 1.57 9.17 9.23
C CYS A 503 0.13 9.67 9.00
N HIS A 504 -0.58 9.11 8.01
CA HIS A 504 -1.91 9.58 7.60
C HIS A 504 -3.05 8.91 8.39
N LYS A 505 -2.94 8.83 9.71
CA LYS A 505 -3.81 7.99 10.54
C LYS A 505 -5.30 8.32 10.45
N GLY A 506 -5.66 9.59 10.24
CA GLY A 506 -7.05 10.01 9.99
C GLY A 506 -7.62 9.39 8.71
N ILE A 507 -6.92 9.59 7.58
CA ILE A 507 -7.31 9.03 6.28
C ILE A 507 -7.35 7.50 6.29
N TYR A 508 -6.42 6.85 6.99
CA TYR A 508 -6.46 5.41 7.19
C TYR A 508 -7.75 4.96 7.90
N ASN A 509 -8.19 5.67 8.94
CA ASN A 509 -9.40 5.32 9.68
C ASN A 509 -10.68 5.51 8.83
N GLU A 510 -10.69 6.47 7.91
CA GLU A 510 -11.78 6.64 6.93
C GLU A 510 -11.77 5.52 5.88
N TYR A 511 -10.62 5.30 5.24
CA TYR A 511 -10.44 4.31 4.18
C TYR A 511 -10.73 2.88 4.65
N ILE A 512 -10.24 2.48 5.83
CA ILE A 512 -10.45 1.12 6.36
C ILE A 512 -11.90 0.88 6.83
N ALA A 513 -12.70 1.95 6.97
CA ALA A 513 -14.14 1.87 7.24
C ALA A 513 -14.99 1.97 5.96
N SER A 514 -14.38 2.22 4.80
CA SER A 514 -15.04 2.38 3.50
C SER A 514 -15.37 1.04 2.85
N ASP A 515 -16.33 1.03 1.92
CA ASP A 515 -16.62 -0.12 1.06
C ASP A 515 -15.53 -0.34 -0.02
N HIS A 516 -14.54 0.56 -0.12
CA HIS A 516 -13.36 0.46 -0.99
C HIS A 516 -12.07 0.08 -0.25
N ALA A 517 -12.15 -0.28 1.03
CA ALA A 517 -11.02 -0.88 1.75
C ALA A 517 -10.49 -2.12 1.01
N TYR A 518 -9.16 -2.29 0.93
CA TYR A 518 -8.58 -3.46 0.30
C TYR A 518 -8.93 -4.73 1.07
N ILE A 519 -9.52 -5.70 0.36
CA ILE A 519 -9.82 -7.04 0.85
C ILE A 519 -9.17 -8.03 -0.13
N GLU A 520 -8.33 -8.92 0.39
CA GLU A 520 -7.81 -10.05 -0.36
C GLU A 520 -8.93 -11.07 -0.55
N ASN A 521 -9.30 -11.35 -1.81
CA ASN A 521 -10.40 -12.23 -2.16
C ASN A 521 -10.06 -13.05 -3.42
N ASN A 522 -10.62 -14.26 -3.52
CA ASN A 522 -10.26 -15.24 -4.55
C ASN A 522 -11.18 -15.19 -5.79
N ASP A 523 -12.18 -14.31 -5.81
CA ASP A 523 -13.23 -14.20 -6.83
C ASP A 523 -13.39 -12.75 -7.36
N GLU A 524 -14.05 -12.62 -8.52
CA GLU A 524 -14.21 -11.52 -9.49
C GLU A 524 -13.96 -10.04 -9.10
N LEU A 525 -14.14 -9.62 -7.84
CA LEU A 525 -14.07 -8.21 -7.42
C LEU A 525 -12.68 -7.80 -6.93
N LYS A 526 -12.03 -6.89 -7.68
CA LYS A 526 -10.74 -6.29 -7.34
C LYS A 526 -10.91 -5.00 -6.53
N TYR A 527 -10.45 -4.99 -5.28
CA TYR A 527 -10.44 -3.80 -4.43
C TYR A 527 -9.20 -2.92 -4.67
N PRO A 528 -9.32 -1.58 -4.63
CA PRO A 528 -8.18 -0.68 -4.77
C PRO A 528 -7.33 -0.64 -3.49
N THR A 529 -6.06 -0.25 -3.63
CA THR A 529 -5.21 0.21 -2.52
C THR A 529 -5.03 1.72 -2.58
N CYS A 530 -4.38 2.32 -1.57
CA CYS A 530 -3.99 3.73 -1.62
C CYS A 530 -3.14 4.07 -2.87
N GLU A 531 -2.28 3.13 -3.29
CA GLU A 531 -1.40 3.29 -4.46
C GLU A 531 -2.20 3.32 -5.78
N THR A 532 -3.28 2.52 -5.88
CA THR A 532 -4.15 2.44 -7.06
C THR A 532 -4.75 3.79 -7.46
N CYS A 533 -5.03 4.65 -6.47
CA CYS A 533 -5.53 6.01 -6.67
C CYS A 533 -4.41 7.07 -6.65
N HIS A 534 -3.36 6.88 -5.84
CA HIS A 534 -2.27 7.82 -5.66
C HIS A 534 -0.90 7.12 -5.64
N SER A 535 -0.16 7.19 -6.75
CA SER A 535 1.19 6.59 -6.87
C SER A 535 2.12 7.09 -5.76
N ALA A 536 2.62 6.18 -4.92
CA ALA A 536 3.43 6.52 -3.76
C ALA A 536 4.72 7.30 -4.10
N HIS A 537 5.28 7.08 -5.29
CA HIS A 537 6.47 7.78 -5.77
C HIS A 537 6.18 9.08 -6.53
N SER A 538 4.95 9.34 -6.99
CA SER A 538 4.65 10.54 -7.80
C SER A 538 3.45 11.38 -7.32
N ILE A 539 2.97 11.11 -6.10
CA ILE A 539 1.87 11.81 -5.43
C ILE A 539 2.06 13.35 -5.43
N SER A 540 1.05 14.05 -5.95
CA SER A 540 1.01 15.51 -6.12
C SER A 540 0.37 16.23 -4.92
N GLU A 541 0.49 17.56 -4.88
CA GLU A 541 -0.21 18.40 -3.90
C GLU A 541 -1.71 18.48 -4.23
N VAL A 542 -2.57 18.29 -3.22
CA VAL A 542 -4.01 18.03 -3.40
C VAL A 542 -4.83 19.24 -3.88
N ASP A 543 -4.29 20.44 -3.72
CA ASP A 543 -4.93 21.72 -4.08
C ASP A 543 -4.67 22.14 -5.53
N GLN A 544 -3.74 21.48 -6.25
CA GLN A 544 -3.41 21.82 -7.62
C GLN A 544 -4.47 21.33 -8.62
N ASP A 545 -4.78 22.16 -9.63
CA ASP A 545 -5.70 21.84 -10.74
C ASP A 545 -5.42 20.46 -11.36
N LYS A 546 -4.14 20.08 -11.47
CA LYS A 546 -3.72 18.78 -12.00
C LYS A 546 -4.29 17.62 -11.17
N PHE A 547 -4.04 17.58 -9.86
CA PHE A 547 -4.59 16.54 -8.97
C PHE A 547 -6.13 16.53 -9.04
N MET A 548 -6.74 17.71 -8.97
CA MET A 548 -8.19 17.89 -9.04
C MET A 548 -8.82 17.47 -10.39
N SER A 549 -8.03 17.43 -11.48
CA SER A 549 -8.42 16.92 -12.80
C SER A 549 -8.22 15.41 -12.97
N GLU A 550 -7.42 14.79 -12.12
CA GLU A 550 -7.14 13.35 -12.16
C GLU A 550 -8.21 12.54 -11.40
N ILE A 551 -8.80 13.06 -10.32
CA ILE A 551 -9.72 12.32 -9.41
C ILE A 551 -10.77 11.49 -10.17
N THR A 552 -11.55 12.13 -11.04
CA THR A 552 -12.63 11.47 -11.81
C THR A 552 -12.08 10.35 -12.69
N MET A 553 -10.87 10.53 -13.23
CA MET A 553 -10.18 9.56 -14.08
C MET A 553 -9.57 8.41 -13.27
N GLN A 554 -9.13 8.64 -12.02
CA GLN A 554 -8.73 7.57 -11.10
C GLN A 554 -9.91 6.63 -10.80
N CYS A 555 -11.10 7.19 -10.50
CA CYS A 555 -12.31 6.38 -10.35
C CYS A 555 -12.66 5.61 -11.64
N GLY A 556 -12.51 6.26 -12.80
CA GLY A 556 -12.78 5.67 -14.12
C GLY A 556 -11.88 4.49 -14.52
N LYS A 557 -10.71 4.29 -13.88
CA LYS A 557 -9.87 3.09 -14.07
C LYS A 557 -10.58 1.80 -13.69
N CYS A 558 -11.47 1.84 -12.70
CA CYS A 558 -12.24 0.68 -12.22
C CYS A 558 -13.72 0.79 -12.58
N HIS A 559 -14.28 2.01 -12.59
CA HIS A 559 -15.69 2.29 -12.84
C HIS A 559 -15.92 2.93 -14.21
N THR A 560 -15.25 2.43 -15.26
CA THR A 560 -15.17 3.06 -16.59
C THR A 560 -16.54 3.47 -17.14
N LYS A 561 -17.51 2.56 -17.12
CA LYS A 561 -18.90 2.84 -17.55
C LYS A 561 -19.56 3.97 -16.75
N LEU A 562 -19.39 4.01 -15.42
CA LEU A 562 -19.99 5.07 -14.59
C LEU A 562 -19.28 6.42 -14.77
N ALA A 563 -17.99 6.40 -15.10
CA ALA A 563 -17.24 7.60 -15.47
C ALA A 563 -17.71 8.13 -16.84
N GLU A 564 -17.93 7.28 -17.83
CA GLU A 564 -18.54 7.64 -19.12
C GLU A 564 -19.92 8.30 -18.92
N THR A 565 -20.83 7.67 -18.16
CA THR A 565 -22.16 8.25 -17.93
C THR A 565 -22.12 9.56 -17.12
N TYR A 566 -21.19 9.68 -16.17
CA TYR A 566 -20.93 10.95 -15.47
C TYR A 566 -20.42 12.03 -16.43
N MET A 567 -19.48 11.69 -17.32
CA MET A 567 -18.89 12.63 -18.28
C MET A 567 -19.94 13.23 -19.24
N ASP A 568 -21.04 12.51 -19.50
CA ASP A 568 -22.15 13.01 -20.31
C ASP A 568 -23.08 14.01 -19.59
N THR A 569 -23.05 14.06 -18.25
CA THR A 569 -23.83 15.02 -17.45
C THR A 569 -23.35 16.46 -17.64
N TYR A 570 -24.12 17.43 -17.13
CA TYR A 570 -23.66 18.82 -17.09
C TYR A 570 -22.33 18.97 -16.33
N HIS A 571 -22.21 18.35 -15.14
CA HIS A 571 -20.98 18.40 -14.32
C HIS A 571 -19.78 17.81 -15.06
N GLY A 572 -19.95 16.64 -15.69
CA GLY A 572 -18.94 16.01 -16.52
C GLY A 572 -18.45 16.90 -17.66
N LYS A 573 -19.38 17.49 -18.42
CA LYS A 573 -19.05 18.35 -19.57
C LYS A 573 -18.36 19.66 -19.17
N VAL A 574 -18.75 20.32 -18.08
CA VAL A 574 -18.00 21.50 -17.62
C VAL A 574 -16.65 21.14 -16.98
N TYR A 575 -16.52 19.96 -16.35
CA TYR A 575 -15.25 19.43 -15.82
C TYR A 575 -14.26 19.14 -16.96
N GLN A 576 -14.70 18.50 -18.06
CA GLN A 576 -13.89 18.31 -19.27
C GLN A 576 -13.39 19.63 -19.89
N LEU A 577 -14.16 20.71 -19.72
CA LEU A 577 -13.81 22.08 -20.12
C LEU A 577 -12.98 22.83 -19.07
N GLY A 578 -12.45 22.14 -18.06
CA GLY A 578 -11.54 22.69 -17.04
C GLY A 578 -12.22 23.46 -15.90
N TYR A 579 -13.52 23.28 -15.68
CA TYR A 579 -14.23 23.95 -14.59
C TYR A 579 -14.15 23.15 -13.28
N MET A 580 -13.09 23.41 -12.50
CA MET A 580 -12.74 22.62 -11.31
C MET A 580 -13.72 22.77 -10.13
N GLN A 581 -14.66 23.72 -10.18
CA GLN A 581 -15.76 23.87 -9.23
C GLN A 581 -16.97 22.96 -9.54
N ALA A 582 -16.92 22.15 -10.61
CA ALA A 582 -17.93 21.13 -10.89
C ALA A 582 -17.84 19.96 -9.90
N ALA A 583 -18.99 19.45 -9.45
CA ALA A 583 -19.05 18.34 -8.51
C ALA A 583 -18.66 17.00 -9.19
N ARG A 584 -17.54 16.41 -8.75
CA ARG A 584 -16.93 15.17 -9.23
C ARG A 584 -17.36 13.98 -8.38
N CYS A 585 -16.89 12.78 -8.75
CA CYS A 585 -17.10 11.54 -8.00
C CYS A 585 -16.84 11.70 -6.49
N SER A 586 -15.72 12.33 -6.10
CA SER A 586 -15.35 12.53 -4.69
C SER A 586 -16.27 13.48 -3.92
N ASP A 587 -16.84 14.48 -4.60
CA ASP A 587 -17.67 15.50 -3.95
C ASP A 587 -19.07 14.94 -3.61
N CYS A 588 -19.51 13.94 -4.39
CA CYS A 588 -20.75 13.18 -4.19
C CYS A 588 -20.59 11.94 -3.31
N HIS A 589 -19.54 11.13 -3.50
CA HIS A 589 -19.36 9.83 -2.84
C HIS A 589 -18.36 9.84 -1.67
N GLY A 590 -17.58 10.91 -1.50
CA GLY A 590 -16.40 10.95 -0.63
C GLY A 590 -15.11 10.57 -1.39
N SER A 591 -13.96 10.99 -0.87
CA SER A 591 -12.63 10.61 -1.41
C SER A 591 -12.09 9.33 -0.79
N HIS A 592 -12.16 9.21 0.54
CA HIS A 592 -11.67 8.05 1.30
C HIS A 592 -12.77 7.32 2.07
N SER A 593 -13.86 8.00 2.46
CA SER A 593 -15.01 7.40 3.17
C SER A 593 -16.13 6.98 2.20
N ILE A 594 -15.79 6.24 1.14
CA ILE A 594 -16.75 5.83 0.10
C ILE A 594 -17.61 4.66 0.60
N HIS A 595 -18.94 4.77 0.50
CA HIS A 595 -19.86 3.74 0.99
C HIS A 595 -20.98 3.41 -0.02
N LYS A 596 -21.44 2.15 0.00
CA LYS A 596 -22.63 1.68 -0.73
C LYS A 596 -23.87 2.53 -0.37
N ILE A 597 -24.82 2.69 -1.30
CA ILE A 597 -25.92 3.66 -1.17
C ILE A 597 -26.90 3.35 -0.01
N GLU A 598 -26.97 2.08 0.39
CA GLU A 598 -27.77 1.58 1.52
C GLU A 598 -27.14 1.91 2.89
N ASN A 599 -25.84 2.25 2.92
CA ASN A 599 -25.12 2.54 4.15
C ASN A 599 -25.55 3.93 4.68
N PRO A 600 -26.00 4.06 5.94
CA PRO A 600 -26.41 5.35 6.53
C PRO A 600 -25.32 6.43 6.53
N LYS A 601 -24.04 6.07 6.35
CA LYS A 601 -22.92 7.02 6.20
C LYS A 601 -22.67 7.47 4.76
N SER A 602 -23.28 6.84 3.76
CA SER A 602 -23.02 7.17 2.35
C SER A 602 -23.52 8.57 2.02
N MET A 603 -22.67 9.40 1.41
CA MET A 603 -23.03 10.77 1.03
C MET A 603 -24.10 10.82 -0.07
N VAL A 604 -24.24 9.77 -0.88
CA VAL A 604 -25.34 9.60 -1.85
C VAL A 604 -26.53 8.81 -1.28
N GLY A 605 -26.45 8.36 -0.02
CA GLY A 605 -27.52 7.60 0.63
C GLY A 605 -28.79 8.43 0.86
N PRO A 606 -29.98 7.80 0.96
CA PRO A 606 -31.27 8.50 0.98
C PRO A 606 -31.43 9.57 2.08
N THR A 607 -30.74 9.44 3.20
CA THR A 607 -30.75 10.42 4.31
C THR A 607 -29.84 11.63 4.07
N ASN A 608 -28.80 11.47 3.25
CA ASN A 608 -27.67 12.40 3.19
C ASN A 608 -27.59 13.14 1.84
N ILE A 609 -28.16 12.58 0.77
CA ILE A 609 -28.06 13.09 -0.61
C ILE A 609 -28.51 14.56 -0.74
N VAL A 610 -29.51 15.01 0.04
CA VAL A 610 -29.95 16.41 0.06
C VAL A 610 -28.84 17.32 0.60
N ALA A 611 -28.24 16.98 1.75
CA ALA A 611 -27.14 17.75 2.33
C ALA A 611 -25.88 17.73 1.42
N THR A 612 -25.63 16.62 0.72
CA THR A 612 -24.55 16.51 -0.28
C THR A 612 -24.77 17.46 -1.45
N CYS A 613 -25.97 17.52 -2.04
CA CYS A 613 -26.29 18.50 -3.07
C CYS A 613 -26.26 19.94 -2.56
N GLN A 614 -26.68 20.18 -1.31
CA GLN A 614 -26.70 21.52 -0.69
C GLN A 614 -25.31 22.16 -0.53
N LYS A 615 -24.22 21.38 -0.56
CA LYS A 615 -22.84 21.91 -0.61
C LYS A 615 -22.61 22.88 -1.78
N CYS A 616 -23.26 22.65 -2.92
CA CYS A 616 -23.16 23.49 -4.12
C CYS A 616 -24.50 24.16 -4.50
N HIS A 617 -25.63 23.60 -4.06
CA HIS A 617 -26.98 24.07 -4.38
C HIS A 617 -27.79 24.31 -3.09
N ALA A 618 -27.52 25.39 -2.37
CA ALA A 618 -28.06 25.63 -1.02
C ALA A 618 -29.58 25.44 -0.86
N ASP A 619 -30.37 25.81 -1.86
CA ASP A 619 -31.84 25.66 -1.89
C ASP A 619 -32.34 24.24 -2.29
N ALA A 620 -31.45 23.27 -2.51
CA ALA A 620 -31.81 21.94 -2.98
C ALA A 620 -32.67 21.16 -1.96
N GLY A 621 -33.65 20.41 -2.47
CA GLY A 621 -34.52 19.53 -1.69
C GLY A 621 -34.74 18.18 -2.38
N MET A 622 -35.49 17.28 -1.74
CA MET A 622 -35.60 15.86 -2.14
C MET A 622 -36.06 15.60 -3.59
N LYS A 623 -36.80 16.54 -4.21
CA LYS A 623 -37.15 16.45 -5.64
C LYS A 623 -35.96 16.75 -6.57
N PHE A 624 -35.07 17.67 -6.19
CA PHE A 624 -33.87 18.04 -6.94
C PHE A 624 -32.85 16.90 -6.95
N THR A 625 -32.69 16.19 -5.83
CA THR A 625 -31.82 15.00 -5.72
C THR A 625 -32.32 13.81 -6.55
N GLY A 626 -33.48 13.92 -7.21
CA GLY A 626 -33.93 13.02 -8.27
C GLY A 626 -33.30 13.27 -9.65
N TYR A 627 -32.34 14.20 -9.77
CA TYR A 627 -31.49 14.31 -10.96
C TYR A 627 -30.57 13.09 -11.06
N LEU A 628 -30.53 12.46 -12.23
CA LEU A 628 -29.85 11.18 -12.42
C LEU A 628 -28.42 11.41 -12.93
N THR A 629 -27.42 11.25 -12.07
CA THR A 629 -26.00 11.57 -12.36
C THR A 629 -25.23 10.51 -13.14
N HIS A 630 -25.79 9.29 -13.27
CA HIS A 630 -25.16 8.17 -14.00
C HIS A 630 -26.09 7.51 -15.03
N ALA A 631 -27.25 8.11 -15.29
CA ALA A 631 -28.24 7.56 -16.22
C ALA A 631 -27.87 7.80 -17.68
N THR A 632 -28.28 6.89 -18.57
CA THR A 632 -28.13 7.04 -20.03
C THR A 632 -29.43 6.74 -20.74
N HIS A 633 -29.58 7.30 -21.94
CA HIS A 633 -30.63 6.93 -22.88
C HIS A 633 -30.46 5.51 -23.48
N ASN A 634 -29.39 4.79 -23.14
CA ASN A 634 -29.10 3.46 -23.69
C ASN A 634 -29.79 2.33 -22.90
N ASN A 635 -29.99 2.47 -21.58
CA ASN A 635 -30.71 1.45 -20.80
C ASN A 635 -32.22 1.73 -20.74
N LYS A 636 -32.96 1.17 -21.69
CA LYS A 636 -34.44 1.25 -21.74
C LYS A 636 -35.13 0.70 -20.49
N ALA A 637 -34.58 -0.34 -19.86
CA ALA A 637 -35.22 -1.01 -18.73
C ALA A 637 -35.16 -0.18 -17.43
N GLU A 638 -34.09 0.61 -17.27
CA GLU A 638 -33.79 1.42 -16.09
C GLU A 638 -34.23 2.89 -16.30
N TYR A 639 -34.06 3.42 -17.51
CA TYR A 639 -34.33 4.82 -17.85
C TYR A 639 -35.23 4.99 -19.09
N PRO A 640 -36.46 4.42 -19.09
CA PRO A 640 -37.33 4.40 -20.27
C PRO A 640 -37.62 5.80 -20.82
N TRP A 641 -37.84 6.81 -19.96
CA TRP A 641 -38.12 8.18 -20.39
C TRP A 641 -36.95 8.84 -21.12
N LEU A 642 -35.70 8.58 -20.70
CA LEU A 642 -34.50 9.09 -21.37
C LEU A 642 -34.30 8.39 -22.72
N PHE A 643 -34.48 7.06 -22.77
CA PHE A 643 -34.44 6.28 -24.01
C PHE A 643 -35.44 6.82 -25.03
N TYR A 644 -36.71 6.97 -24.65
CA TYR A 644 -37.75 7.44 -25.57
C TYR A 644 -37.54 8.91 -25.98
N THR A 645 -37.14 9.80 -25.07
CA THR A 645 -36.84 11.20 -25.41
C THR A 645 -35.73 11.29 -26.44
N PHE A 646 -34.60 10.61 -26.21
CA PHE A 646 -33.46 10.61 -27.12
C PHE A 646 -33.83 10.10 -28.51
N TRP A 647 -34.46 8.92 -28.62
CA TRP A 647 -34.84 8.37 -29.92
C TRP A 647 -35.89 9.21 -30.66
N ILE A 648 -36.78 9.92 -29.95
CA ILE A 648 -37.72 10.86 -30.58
C ILE A 648 -37.00 12.12 -31.09
N MET A 649 -36.06 12.69 -30.32
CA MET A 649 -35.26 13.84 -30.75
C MET A 649 -34.32 13.50 -31.91
N THR A 650 -33.60 12.38 -31.85
CA THR A 650 -32.76 11.88 -32.94
C THR A 650 -33.59 11.54 -34.19
N GLY A 651 -34.76 10.90 -34.00
CA GLY A 651 -35.68 10.60 -35.10
C GLY A 651 -36.22 11.85 -35.80
N LEU A 652 -36.58 12.88 -35.03
CA LEU A 652 -36.96 14.20 -35.54
C LEU A 652 -35.82 14.83 -36.33
N LEU A 653 -34.61 14.88 -35.75
CA LEU A 653 -33.42 15.46 -36.35
C LEU A 653 -33.09 14.80 -37.70
N VAL A 654 -32.98 13.48 -37.73
CA VAL A 654 -32.68 12.72 -38.96
C VAL A 654 -33.77 12.91 -40.01
N SER A 655 -35.05 12.90 -39.61
CA SER A 655 -36.18 13.09 -40.54
C SER A 655 -36.18 14.48 -41.18
N VAL A 656 -35.91 15.54 -40.39
CA VAL A 656 -35.83 16.92 -40.90
C VAL A 656 -34.65 17.08 -41.86
N PHE A 657 -33.45 16.63 -41.48
CA PHE A 657 -32.28 16.75 -42.37
C PHE A 657 -32.40 15.89 -43.64
N ALA A 658 -32.98 14.70 -43.57
CA ALA A 658 -33.25 13.88 -44.75
C ALA A 658 -34.23 14.57 -45.71
N PHE A 659 -35.35 15.09 -45.20
CA PHE A 659 -36.37 15.76 -46.01
C PHE A 659 -35.85 17.06 -46.65
N PHE A 660 -35.27 17.97 -45.86
CA PHE A 660 -34.79 19.26 -46.36
C PHE A 660 -33.47 19.16 -47.13
N GLY A 661 -32.61 18.18 -46.82
CA GLY A 661 -31.45 17.84 -47.62
C GLY A 661 -31.84 17.35 -49.02
N LEU A 662 -32.80 16.41 -49.12
CA LEU A 662 -33.33 15.95 -50.40
C LEU A 662 -34.03 17.08 -51.18
N HIS A 663 -34.83 17.91 -50.52
CA HIS A 663 -35.46 19.11 -51.11
C HIS A 663 -34.41 20.07 -51.70
N THR A 664 -33.35 20.36 -50.94
CA THR A 664 -32.22 21.21 -51.35
C THR A 664 -31.48 20.63 -52.57
N LEU A 665 -31.18 19.33 -52.55
CA LEU A 665 -30.53 18.63 -53.66
C LEU A 665 -31.38 18.62 -54.94
N LEU A 666 -32.70 18.50 -54.82
CA LEU A 666 -33.64 18.58 -55.95
C LEU A 666 -33.79 20.01 -56.51
N TRP A 667 -33.59 21.03 -55.68
CA TRP A 667 -33.59 22.44 -56.10
C TRP A 667 -32.29 22.82 -56.85
N LEU A 668 -31.14 22.30 -56.42
CA LEU A 668 -29.82 22.74 -56.88
C LEU A 668 -29.66 22.78 -58.43
N PRO A 669 -30.05 21.76 -59.22
CA PRO A 669 -29.95 21.82 -60.69
C PRO A 669 -30.77 22.95 -61.32
N ARG A 670 -31.97 23.23 -60.76
CA ARG A 670 -32.85 24.30 -61.22
C ARG A 670 -32.25 25.67 -60.93
N SER A 671 -31.65 25.86 -59.75
CA SER A 671 -31.00 27.13 -59.41
C SER A 671 -29.70 27.38 -60.19
N ILE A 672 -28.90 26.33 -60.46
CA ILE A 672 -27.73 26.45 -61.36
C ILE A 672 -28.18 26.86 -62.77
N SER A 673 -29.29 26.32 -63.28
CA SER A 673 -29.89 26.74 -64.56
C SER A 673 -30.33 28.21 -64.54
N ALA A 674 -30.99 28.65 -63.45
CA ALA A 674 -31.39 30.04 -63.27
C ALA A 674 -30.18 31.00 -63.18
N MET A 675 -29.14 30.66 -62.41
CA MET A 675 -27.88 31.43 -62.36
C MET A 675 -27.28 31.59 -63.76
N ARG A 676 -27.18 30.51 -64.55
CA ARG A 676 -26.63 30.56 -65.91
C ARG A 676 -27.40 31.54 -66.81
N LYS A 677 -28.74 31.55 -66.75
CA LYS A 677 -29.56 32.53 -67.47
C LYS A 677 -29.35 33.97 -66.95
N LYS A 678 -29.36 34.16 -65.64
CA LYS A 678 -29.15 35.46 -64.96
C LYS A 678 -27.75 36.05 -65.25
N LYS A 679 -26.77 35.22 -65.60
CA LYS A 679 -25.42 35.64 -66.05
C LYS A 679 -25.36 36.10 -67.52
N VAL A 680 -26.29 35.65 -68.37
CA VAL A 680 -26.37 36.08 -69.79
C VAL A 680 -27.07 37.44 -69.92
N HIS A 681 -28.03 37.74 -69.03
CA HIS A 681 -28.72 39.03 -68.98
C HIS A 681 -28.08 39.97 -67.93
N ALA A 682 -26.90 40.52 -68.26
CA ALA A 682 -26.23 41.49 -67.40
C ALA A 682 -27.06 42.79 -67.28
N LYS A 683 -27.54 43.12 -66.07
CA LYS A 683 -28.44 44.27 -65.82
C LYS A 683 -27.80 45.61 -66.17
N GLU A 684 -28.54 46.46 -66.89
CA GLU A 684 -28.18 47.81 -67.30
C GLU A 684 -27.93 48.78 -66.14
N ILE A 685 -27.35 49.95 -66.43
CA ILE A 685 -26.97 50.98 -65.46
C ILE A 685 -27.95 52.17 -65.57
N GLY A 686 -28.64 52.48 -64.48
CA GLY A 686 -29.63 53.56 -64.40
C GLY A 686 -30.28 53.62 -63.02
N GLU A 687 -31.15 54.62 -62.81
CA GLU A 687 -31.95 54.77 -61.59
C GLU A 687 -32.92 53.59 -61.44
N LYS A 688 -33.02 53.02 -60.23
CA LYS A 688 -33.72 51.76 -59.99
C LYS A 688 -34.83 51.87 -58.95
N VAL A 689 -35.98 51.29 -59.31
CA VAL A 689 -37.16 51.20 -58.45
C VAL A 689 -37.09 49.92 -57.62
N TYR A 690 -37.32 50.04 -56.32
CA TYR A 690 -37.29 48.95 -55.37
C TYR A 690 -38.64 48.76 -54.70
N VAL A 691 -39.02 47.51 -54.41
CA VAL A 691 -40.13 47.16 -53.52
C VAL A 691 -39.61 47.04 -52.09
N ARG A 692 -40.25 47.73 -51.14
CA ARG A 692 -39.91 47.66 -49.71
C ARG A 692 -40.51 46.40 -49.07
N ARG A 693 -39.71 45.33 -48.98
CA ARG A 693 -40.12 44.02 -48.45
C ARG A 693 -40.11 43.95 -46.91
N PHE A 694 -39.20 44.66 -46.25
CA PHE A 694 -39.10 44.66 -44.78
C PHE A 694 -39.08 46.08 -44.19
N THR A 695 -39.50 46.19 -42.93
CA THR A 695 -39.38 47.42 -42.13
C THR A 695 -38.05 47.47 -41.38
N LYS A 696 -37.56 48.68 -41.05
CA LYS A 696 -36.35 48.85 -40.21
C LYS A 696 -36.45 48.09 -38.89
N SER A 697 -37.64 48.03 -38.28
CA SER A 697 -37.87 47.26 -37.05
C SER A 697 -37.64 45.75 -37.25
N GLN A 698 -38.12 45.17 -38.36
CA GLN A 698 -37.88 43.75 -38.67
C GLN A 698 -36.39 43.48 -38.95
N SER A 699 -35.70 44.35 -39.71
CA SER A 699 -34.25 44.21 -39.95
C SER A 699 -33.42 44.32 -38.67
N ILE A 700 -33.79 45.22 -37.73
CA ILE A 700 -33.15 45.35 -36.42
C ILE A 700 -33.45 44.15 -35.53
N THR A 701 -34.69 43.65 -35.53
CA THR A 701 -35.06 42.42 -34.81
C THR A 701 -34.26 41.23 -35.34
N HIS A 702 -34.12 41.10 -36.66
CA HIS A 702 -33.30 40.07 -37.30
C HIS A 702 -31.81 40.21 -36.97
N LEU A 703 -31.29 41.42 -36.77
CA LEU A 703 -29.91 41.61 -36.29
C LEU A 703 -29.73 41.08 -34.86
N PHE A 704 -30.69 41.33 -33.95
CA PHE A 704 -30.67 40.73 -32.61
C PHE A 704 -30.81 39.20 -32.65
N VAL A 705 -31.63 38.65 -33.56
CA VAL A 705 -31.70 37.21 -33.84
C VAL A 705 -30.33 36.66 -34.23
N ILE A 706 -29.66 37.23 -35.25
CA ILE A 706 -28.35 36.75 -35.70
C ILE A 706 -27.33 36.78 -34.55
N VAL A 707 -27.18 37.92 -33.87
CA VAL A 707 -26.12 38.07 -32.85
C VAL A 707 -26.36 37.14 -31.67
N SER A 708 -27.59 37.07 -31.12
CA SER A 708 -27.89 36.16 -30.01
C SER A 708 -27.81 34.69 -30.42
N PHE A 709 -28.33 34.32 -31.59
CA PHE A 709 -28.30 32.93 -32.08
C PHE A 709 -26.87 32.44 -32.33
N LEU A 710 -26.00 33.24 -32.97
CA LEU A 710 -24.60 32.85 -33.19
C LEU A 710 -23.84 32.67 -31.87
N SER A 711 -24.11 33.50 -30.85
CA SER A 711 -23.52 33.36 -29.52
C SER A 711 -24.05 32.15 -28.75
N LEU A 712 -25.36 31.88 -28.81
CA LEU A 712 -25.98 30.68 -28.22
C LEU A 712 -25.47 29.39 -28.87
N ALA A 713 -25.42 29.36 -30.21
CA ALA A 713 -24.90 28.25 -30.99
C ALA A 713 -23.43 27.96 -30.63
N PHE A 714 -22.56 28.97 -30.66
CA PHE A 714 -21.14 28.80 -30.36
C PHE A 714 -20.90 28.28 -28.93
N THR A 715 -21.50 28.93 -27.93
CA THR A 715 -21.35 28.52 -26.52
C THR A 715 -22.01 27.18 -26.21
N GLY A 716 -23.16 26.88 -26.84
CA GLY A 716 -23.87 25.61 -26.69
C GLY A 716 -23.13 24.44 -27.34
N MET A 717 -22.53 24.63 -28.52
CA MET A 717 -21.75 23.58 -29.18
C MET A 717 -20.43 23.29 -28.46
N ILE A 718 -19.77 24.29 -27.87
CA ILE A 718 -18.61 24.08 -26.98
C ILE A 718 -18.99 23.16 -25.80
N LEU A 719 -20.18 23.33 -25.22
CA LEU A 719 -20.67 22.47 -24.13
C LEU A 719 -21.13 21.09 -24.61
N LYS A 720 -21.79 20.99 -25.78
CA LYS A 720 -22.23 19.71 -26.35
C LYS A 720 -21.04 18.80 -26.68
N PHE A 721 -19.99 19.37 -27.24
CA PHE A 721 -18.77 18.67 -27.69
C PHE A 721 -17.58 18.90 -26.75
N ALA A 722 -17.82 18.94 -25.43
CA ALA A 722 -16.83 19.27 -24.39
C ALA A 722 -15.54 18.41 -24.43
N TYR A 723 -15.65 17.17 -24.92
CA TYR A 723 -14.53 16.25 -25.08
C TYR A 723 -13.57 16.63 -26.23
N MET A 724 -14.00 17.47 -27.19
CA MET A 724 -13.21 17.85 -28.37
C MET A 724 -12.18 18.95 -28.05
N ASP A 725 -11.00 18.85 -28.65
CA ASP A 725 -9.91 19.80 -28.38
C ASP A 725 -10.18 21.21 -28.93
N TRP A 726 -10.97 21.34 -30.00
CA TRP A 726 -11.44 22.66 -30.47
C TRP A 726 -12.34 23.34 -29.43
N ALA A 727 -13.20 22.58 -28.75
CA ALA A 727 -14.07 23.11 -27.70
C ALA A 727 -13.27 23.58 -26.49
N LYS A 728 -12.29 22.78 -26.04
CA LYS A 728 -11.33 23.14 -24.98
C LYS A 728 -10.51 24.37 -25.34
N PHE A 729 -10.03 24.48 -26.59
CA PHE A 729 -9.31 25.65 -27.07
C PHE A 729 -10.17 26.93 -27.00
N PHE A 730 -11.37 26.90 -27.57
CA PHE A 730 -12.25 28.08 -27.58
C PHE A 730 -12.79 28.43 -26.20
N VAL A 731 -13.09 27.45 -25.33
CA VAL A 731 -13.51 27.74 -23.95
C VAL A 731 -12.39 28.46 -23.18
N LYS A 732 -11.13 28.05 -23.36
CA LYS A 732 -9.97 28.73 -22.76
C LYS A 732 -9.81 30.16 -23.30
N LEU A 733 -9.99 30.35 -24.61
CA LEU A 733 -9.91 31.66 -25.27
C LEU A 733 -10.96 32.67 -24.74
N ILE A 734 -12.17 32.21 -24.42
CA ILE A 734 -13.26 33.07 -23.90
C ILE A 734 -13.31 33.17 -22.36
N GLY A 735 -12.26 32.76 -21.66
CA GLY A 735 -12.15 32.90 -20.20
C GLY A 735 -12.81 31.76 -19.39
N GLY A 736 -12.83 30.54 -19.91
CA GLY A 736 -13.31 29.33 -19.23
C GLY A 736 -14.82 29.09 -19.33
N ALA A 737 -15.25 27.89 -18.93
CA ALA A 737 -16.65 27.46 -19.05
C ALA A 737 -17.65 28.34 -18.28
N TYR A 738 -17.21 28.96 -17.17
CA TYR A 738 -17.99 29.95 -16.43
C TYR A 738 -18.36 31.16 -17.31
N SER A 739 -17.37 31.73 -17.99
CA SER A 739 -17.53 32.88 -18.89
C SER A 739 -18.34 32.51 -20.14
N ALA A 740 -18.12 31.30 -20.69
CA ALA A 740 -18.97 30.75 -21.76
C ALA A 740 -20.46 30.67 -21.34
N GLY A 741 -20.73 30.21 -20.12
CA GLY A 741 -22.08 30.17 -19.54
C GLY A 741 -22.69 31.56 -19.29
N ILE A 742 -21.88 32.57 -18.95
CA ILE A 742 -22.34 33.98 -18.86
C ILE A 742 -22.74 34.49 -20.24
N ILE A 743 -21.90 34.31 -21.27
CA ILE A 743 -22.19 34.73 -22.65
C ILE A 743 -23.48 34.05 -23.16
N HIS A 744 -23.64 32.75 -22.90
CA HIS A 744 -24.86 32.00 -23.24
C HIS A 744 -26.11 32.60 -22.59
N ARG A 745 -26.06 32.88 -21.27
CA ARG A 745 -27.18 33.48 -20.53
C ARG A 745 -27.52 34.90 -21.00
N ILE A 746 -26.53 35.73 -21.30
CA ILE A 746 -26.75 37.08 -21.87
C ILE A 746 -27.44 36.99 -23.24
N ALA A 747 -26.95 36.09 -24.10
CA ALA A 747 -27.55 35.87 -25.41
C ALA A 747 -29.01 35.35 -25.29
N ALA A 748 -29.28 34.42 -24.35
CA ALA A 748 -30.64 33.95 -24.07
C ALA A 748 -31.59 35.06 -23.61
N VAL A 749 -31.14 36.02 -22.81
CA VAL A 749 -31.94 37.19 -22.41
C VAL A 749 -32.27 38.07 -23.62
N VAL A 750 -31.33 38.28 -24.55
CA VAL A 750 -31.60 38.95 -25.82
C VAL A 750 -32.62 38.18 -26.66
N THR A 751 -32.55 36.83 -26.66
CA THR A 751 -33.51 35.96 -27.33
C THR A 751 -34.93 36.10 -26.77
N PHE A 752 -35.11 36.01 -25.45
CA PHE A 752 -36.42 36.23 -24.83
C PHE A 752 -36.91 37.66 -25.06
N GLY A 753 -36.02 38.66 -25.05
CA GLY A 753 -36.33 40.06 -25.35
C GLY A 753 -36.90 40.25 -26.76
N TYR A 754 -36.19 39.79 -27.81
CA TYR A 754 -36.69 39.92 -29.18
C TYR A 754 -37.93 39.07 -29.43
N PHE A 755 -38.03 37.87 -28.84
CA PHE A 755 -39.20 37.00 -29.00
C PHE A 755 -40.46 37.64 -28.39
N THR A 756 -40.35 38.20 -27.19
CA THR A 756 -41.43 38.94 -26.52
C THR A 756 -41.84 40.17 -27.33
N TYR A 757 -40.87 40.95 -27.83
CA TYR A 757 -41.13 42.08 -28.72
C TYR A 757 -41.84 41.66 -30.02
N HIS A 758 -41.40 40.56 -30.64
CA HIS A 758 -41.99 40.05 -31.88
C HIS A 758 -43.43 39.59 -31.67
N VAL A 759 -43.71 38.79 -30.63
CA VAL A 759 -45.07 38.36 -30.25
C VAL A 759 -45.96 39.58 -29.97
N TYR A 760 -45.47 40.58 -29.22
CA TYR A 760 -46.18 41.84 -29.01
C TYR A 760 -46.45 42.58 -30.34
N SER A 761 -45.48 42.63 -31.25
CA SER A 761 -45.63 43.28 -32.57
C SER A 761 -46.71 42.61 -33.43
N LEU A 762 -46.85 41.27 -33.34
CA LEU A 762 -47.89 40.51 -34.03
C LEU A 762 -49.29 40.81 -33.47
N PHE A 763 -49.44 40.84 -32.14
CA PHE A 763 -50.70 41.24 -31.50
C PHE A 763 -51.07 42.70 -31.79
N LYS A 764 -50.07 43.60 -31.79
CA LYS A 764 -50.23 45.00 -32.20
C LYS A 764 -50.71 45.10 -33.66
N MET A 765 -50.05 44.43 -34.61
CA MET A 765 -50.44 44.41 -36.02
C MET A 765 -51.87 43.87 -36.20
N LYS A 766 -52.25 42.81 -35.48
CA LYS A 766 -53.62 42.27 -35.52
C LYS A 766 -54.64 43.33 -35.10
N LYS A 767 -54.37 44.07 -34.01
CA LYS A 767 -55.24 45.14 -33.50
C LYS A 767 -55.31 46.32 -34.47
N GLU A 768 -54.18 46.79 -34.99
CA GLU A 768 -54.11 47.92 -35.94
C GLU A 768 -54.82 47.62 -37.26
N LYS A 769 -54.71 46.39 -37.77
CA LYS A 769 -55.39 45.94 -39.01
C LYS A 769 -56.81 45.40 -38.78
N GLN A 770 -57.33 45.46 -37.55
CA GLN A 770 -58.64 44.93 -37.13
C GLN A 770 -58.92 43.48 -37.60
N LEU A 771 -57.89 42.63 -37.68
CA LEU A 771 -58.01 41.28 -38.23
C LEU A 771 -58.75 40.33 -37.28
N SER A 772 -59.68 39.54 -37.82
CA SER A 772 -60.28 38.42 -37.08
C SER A 772 -59.20 37.38 -36.71
N MET A 773 -59.45 36.56 -35.69
CA MET A 773 -58.52 35.46 -35.36
C MET A 773 -58.37 34.46 -36.52
N LYS A 774 -59.41 34.27 -37.34
CA LYS A 774 -59.38 33.38 -38.49
C LYS A 774 -58.51 33.94 -39.61
N ASP A 775 -58.59 35.23 -39.90
CA ASP A 775 -57.82 35.87 -40.96
C ASP A 775 -56.36 36.11 -40.55
N PHE A 776 -56.11 36.32 -39.25
CA PHE A 776 -54.76 36.39 -38.69
C PHE A 776 -54.02 35.04 -38.79
N ILE A 777 -54.69 33.91 -38.53
CA ILE A 777 -54.07 32.57 -38.57
C ILE A 777 -54.12 31.92 -39.96
N PHE A 778 -55.17 32.13 -40.76
CA PHE A 778 -55.38 31.42 -42.03
C PHE A 778 -55.54 32.34 -43.26
N GLY A 779 -55.37 33.65 -43.11
CA GLY A 779 -55.40 34.59 -44.24
C GLY A 779 -54.25 34.39 -45.23
N LYS A 780 -54.33 35.05 -46.39
CA LYS A 780 -53.32 34.93 -47.46
C LYS A 780 -51.92 35.40 -47.04
N ASP A 781 -51.87 36.50 -46.29
CA ASP A 781 -50.67 37.26 -45.93
C ASP A 781 -49.95 36.75 -44.66
N THR A 782 -50.48 35.70 -44.01
CA THR A 782 -49.97 35.18 -42.74
C THR A 782 -48.70 34.33 -42.91
N LEU A 783 -47.89 34.31 -41.85
CA LEU A 783 -46.71 33.43 -41.73
C LEU A 783 -47.08 31.99 -41.30
N MET A 784 -48.32 31.77 -40.86
CA MET A 784 -48.85 30.44 -40.54
C MET A 784 -49.16 29.63 -41.81
N PHE A 785 -49.13 28.29 -41.67
CA PHE A 785 -49.50 27.37 -42.76
C PHE A 785 -51.00 27.39 -43.06
N ASN A 786 -51.35 27.35 -44.34
CA ASN A 786 -52.71 27.23 -44.86
C ASN A 786 -52.77 26.29 -46.07
N GLY A 787 -53.98 25.99 -46.56
CA GLY A 787 -54.19 25.01 -47.64
C GLY A 787 -53.58 25.37 -49.01
N GLN A 788 -53.09 26.60 -49.21
CA GLN A 788 -52.36 26.96 -50.42
C GLN A 788 -50.88 26.53 -50.35
N ASP A 789 -50.27 26.50 -49.15
CA ASP A 789 -48.88 26.11 -48.97
C ASP A 789 -48.63 24.66 -49.41
N LEU A 790 -49.61 23.75 -49.17
CA LEU A 790 -49.56 22.37 -49.63
C LEU A 790 -49.66 22.24 -51.16
N LYS A 791 -50.45 23.10 -51.82
CA LYS A 791 -50.53 23.15 -53.29
C LYS A 791 -49.22 23.69 -53.88
N ASP A 792 -48.68 24.73 -53.27
CA ASP A 792 -47.42 25.35 -53.70
C ASP A 792 -46.25 24.36 -53.50
N PHE A 793 -46.21 23.60 -52.40
CA PHE A 793 -45.26 22.49 -52.20
C PHE A 793 -45.31 21.44 -53.31
N TRP A 794 -46.48 20.86 -53.59
CA TRP A 794 -46.61 19.84 -54.64
C TRP A 794 -46.31 20.39 -56.04
N ALA A 795 -46.59 21.66 -56.30
CA ALA A 795 -46.19 22.33 -57.52
C ALA A 795 -44.65 22.54 -57.60
N THR A 796 -44.00 22.91 -56.49
CA THR A 796 -42.53 23.02 -56.40
C THR A 796 -41.84 21.67 -56.62
N MET A 797 -42.34 20.60 -56.00
CA MET A 797 -41.80 19.24 -56.20
C MET A 797 -41.93 18.80 -57.68
N LYS A 798 -43.05 19.09 -58.34
CA LYS A 798 -43.21 18.87 -59.79
C LYS A 798 -42.24 19.73 -60.62
N TRP A 799 -42.03 20.99 -60.25
CA TRP A 799 -41.09 21.88 -60.93
C TRP A 799 -39.64 21.43 -60.82
N PHE A 800 -39.20 20.95 -59.65
CA PHE A 800 -37.85 20.40 -59.43
C PHE A 800 -37.56 19.25 -60.40
N VAL A 801 -38.43 18.23 -60.43
CA VAL A 801 -38.32 17.08 -61.35
C VAL A 801 -38.73 17.40 -62.79
N GLY A 802 -39.00 18.68 -63.10
CA GLY A 802 -39.30 19.17 -64.46
C GLY A 802 -40.70 18.84 -65.00
N LYS A 803 -41.58 18.23 -64.21
CA LYS A 803 -42.96 17.87 -64.57
C LYS A 803 -43.95 19.03 -64.31
N GLY A 804 -43.50 20.28 -64.41
CA GLY A 804 -44.33 21.47 -64.23
C GLY A 804 -43.56 22.81 -64.33
N PRO A 805 -44.28 23.94 -64.53
CA PRO A 805 -43.70 25.29 -64.50
C PRO A 805 -43.30 25.70 -63.07
N ARG A 806 -42.52 26.78 -62.94
CA ARG A 806 -42.21 27.38 -61.62
C ARG A 806 -43.53 27.88 -60.99
N PRO A 807 -43.86 27.52 -59.73
CA PRO A 807 -45.11 27.97 -59.12
C PRO A 807 -45.17 29.49 -58.98
N SER A 808 -46.35 30.07 -59.20
CA SER A 808 -46.59 31.49 -58.98
C SER A 808 -46.75 31.76 -57.48
N TYR A 809 -45.64 32.03 -56.77
CA TYR A 809 -45.63 32.22 -55.31
C TYR A 809 -46.21 33.57 -54.88
N GLY A 810 -46.81 33.60 -53.67
CA GLY A 810 -47.26 34.83 -52.99
C GLY A 810 -46.26 35.38 -51.98
N LYS A 811 -46.72 36.30 -51.12
CA LYS A 811 -45.91 37.08 -50.16
C LYS A 811 -44.89 36.23 -49.39
N TRP A 812 -45.34 35.12 -48.82
CA TRP A 812 -44.50 34.12 -48.17
C TRP A 812 -44.57 32.81 -48.96
N THR A 813 -43.43 32.16 -49.16
CA THR A 813 -43.40 30.77 -49.65
C THR A 813 -43.56 29.79 -48.51
N TYR A 814 -43.99 28.56 -48.79
CA TYR A 814 -44.16 27.54 -47.75
C TYR A 814 -42.85 27.24 -47.00
N TRP A 815 -41.68 27.39 -47.63
CA TRP A 815 -40.38 27.20 -46.98
C TRP A 815 -39.98 28.40 -46.12
N GLU A 816 -40.31 29.65 -46.51
CA GLU A 816 -40.12 30.81 -45.63
C GLU A 816 -41.01 30.74 -44.39
N LYS A 817 -42.24 30.23 -44.54
CA LYS A 817 -43.11 29.90 -43.40
C LYS A 817 -42.55 28.78 -42.54
N PHE A 818 -41.93 27.77 -43.14
CA PHE A 818 -41.26 26.70 -42.40
C PHE A 818 -40.05 27.23 -41.64
N ASP A 819 -39.12 27.95 -42.28
CA ASP A 819 -37.97 28.58 -41.63
C ASP A 819 -38.44 29.46 -40.44
N TYR A 820 -39.47 30.27 -40.64
CA TYR A 820 -40.08 31.08 -39.59
C TYR A 820 -40.67 30.25 -38.44
N MET A 821 -41.51 29.25 -38.74
CA MET A 821 -42.17 28.45 -37.71
C MET A 821 -41.21 27.49 -36.98
N ALA A 822 -40.18 26.98 -37.65
CA ALA A 822 -39.12 26.18 -37.04
C ALA A 822 -38.37 27.00 -35.98
N VAL A 823 -37.95 28.23 -36.31
CA VAL A 823 -37.32 29.13 -35.33
C VAL A 823 -38.30 29.55 -34.23
N PHE A 824 -39.57 29.83 -34.57
CA PHE A 824 -40.57 30.23 -33.60
C PHE A 824 -40.85 29.14 -32.54
N TRP A 825 -41.01 27.88 -32.97
CA TRP A 825 -41.17 26.75 -32.05
C TRP A 825 -39.86 26.38 -31.34
N GLY A 826 -38.73 26.36 -32.04
CA GLY A 826 -37.43 26.07 -31.47
C GLY A 826 -37.07 27.04 -30.32
N VAL A 827 -37.36 28.33 -30.44
CA VAL A 827 -37.18 29.31 -29.34
C VAL A 827 -38.08 28.98 -28.14
N VAL A 828 -39.28 28.44 -28.33
CA VAL A 828 -40.15 28.00 -27.21
C VAL A 828 -39.63 26.72 -26.56
N VAL A 829 -39.17 25.74 -27.34
CA VAL A 829 -38.67 24.44 -26.84
C VAL A 829 -37.30 24.61 -26.16
N ILE A 830 -36.32 25.22 -26.83
CA ILE A 830 -34.99 25.54 -26.28
C ILE A 830 -35.14 26.54 -25.12
N GLY A 831 -36.03 27.53 -25.23
CA GLY A 831 -36.23 28.54 -24.17
C GLY A 831 -36.82 27.95 -22.89
N SER A 832 -37.88 27.15 -22.98
CA SER A 832 -38.51 26.54 -21.79
C SER A 832 -37.60 25.51 -21.10
N THR A 833 -36.91 24.67 -21.87
CA THR A 833 -35.90 23.74 -21.34
C THR A 833 -34.68 24.48 -20.77
N GLY A 834 -34.23 25.55 -21.44
CA GLY A 834 -33.10 26.38 -21.00
C GLY A 834 -33.38 27.12 -19.68
N LEU A 835 -34.61 27.61 -19.47
CA LEU A 835 -35.03 28.16 -18.18
C LEU A 835 -35.04 27.10 -17.08
N MET A 836 -35.43 25.85 -17.40
CA MET A 836 -35.36 24.73 -16.46
C MET A 836 -33.90 24.38 -16.08
N LEU A 837 -32.97 24.43 -17.04
CA LEU A 837 -31.54 24.18 -16.82
C LEU A 837 -30.82 25.35 -16.13
N TRP A 838 -31.30 26.59 -16.29
CA TRP A 838 -30.78 27.77 -15.58
C TRP A 838 -31.28 27.82 -14.12
N PHE A 839 -32.56 27.50 -13.88
CA PHE A 839 -33.16 27.56 -12.54
C PHE A 839 -33.66 26.19 -12.01
N PRO A 840 -32.83 25.12 -12.04
CA PRO A 840 -33.31 23.74 -11.81
C PRO A 840 -33.86 23.54 -10.40
N VAL A 841 -33.28 24.22 -9.40
CA VAL A 841 -33.74 24.20 -8.00
C VAL A 841 -35.10 24.88 -7.81
N PHE A 842 -35.46 25.86 -8.65
CA PHE A 842 -36.79 26.47 -8.64
C PHE A 842 -37.82 25.53 -9.26
N PHE A 843 -37.55 25.01 -10.48
CA PHE A 843 -38.48 24.13 -11.17
C PHE A 843 -38.73 22.81 -10.41
N THR A 844 -37.72 22.27 -9.75
CA THR A 844 -37.86 21.04 -8.94
C THR A 844 -38.61 21.23 -7.61
N ARG A 845 -39.05 22.43 -7.25
CA ARG A 845 -40.04 22.60 -6.15
C ARG A 845 -41.36 21.92 -6.51
N PHE A 846 -41.78 22.02 -7.78
CA PHE A 846 -42.99 21.40 -8.30
C PHE A 846 -42.70 20.13 -9.14
N LEU A 847 -41.73 20.17 -10.05
CA LEU A 847 -41.35 19.03 -10.92
C LEU A 847 -40.41 18.01 -10.24
N PRO A 848 -40.38 16.73 -10.66
CA PRO A 848 -39.34 15.77 -10.28
C PRO A 848 -38.00 16.03 -10.98
N GLY A 849 -36.88 15.72 -10.31
CA GLY A 849 -35.51 16.00 -10.79
C GLY A 849 -35.12 15.33 -12.10
N TRP A 850 -35.66 14.15 -12.43
CA TRP A 850 -35.35 13.46 -13.70
C TRP A 850 -35.82 14.24 -14.94
N LEU A 851 -36.74 15.20 -14.80
CA LEU A 851 -37.10 16.10 -15.90
C LEU A 851 -35.97 17.07 -16.26
N ILE A 852 -34.99 17.31 -15.38
CA ILE A 852 -33.77 18.06 -15.73
C ILE A 852 -32.95 17.26 -16.75
N ASN A 853 -32.82 15.93 -16.59
CA ASN A 853 -32.15 15.07 -17.57
C ASN A 853 -32.88 15.09 -18.93
N VAL A 854 -34.23 15.04 -18.93
CA VAL A 854 -35.05 15.15 -20.16
C VAL A 854 -34.90 16.52 -20.82
N ALA A 855 -34.93 17.61 -20.03
CA ALA A 855 -34.70 18.96 -20.53
C ALA A 855 -33.28 19.11 -21.10
N GLN A 856 -32.27 18.48 -20.51
CA GLN A 856 -30.89 18.48 -21.02
C GLN A 856 -30.79 17.83 -22.41
N ILE A 857 -31.47 16.69 -22.64
CA ILE A 857 -31.54 16.02 -23.95
C ILE A 857 -32.23 16.94 -24.97
N ILE A 858 -33.47 17.36 -24.69
CA ILE A 858 -34.28 18.16 -25.62
C ILE A 858 -33.57 19.48 -25.96
N HIS A 859 -33.02 20.18 -24.97
CA HIS A 859 -32.28 21.43 -25.20
C HIS A 859 -31.03 21.21 -26.07
N SER A 860 -30.29 20.13 -25.84
CA SER A 860 -29.04 19.85 -26.56
C SER A 860 -29.28 19.42 -28.01
N ASP A 861 -30.35 18.65 -28.27
CA ASP A 861 -30.63 18.08 -29.60
C ASP A 861 -31.49 19.02 -30.46
N GLU A 862 -32.45 19.75 -29.88
CA GLU A 862 -33.15 20.83 -30.58
C GLU A 862 -32.18 21.98 -30.92
N ALA A 863 -31.18 22.26 -30.07
CA ALA A 863 -30.11 23.21 -30.42
C ALA A 863 -29.25 22.71 -31.59
N LEU A 864 -28.89 21.42 -31.63
CA LEU A 864 -28.16 20.85 -32.77
C LEU A 864 -28.99 20.91 -34.06
N LEU A 865 -30.28 20.59 -33.97
CA LEU A 865 -31.23 20.69 -35.08
C LEU A 865 -31.37 22.13 -35.59
N ALA A 866 -31.62 23.10 -34.72
CA ALA A 866 -31.75 24.50 -35.08
C ALA A 866 -30.46 25.06 -35.70
N VAL A 867 -29.30 24.76 -35.12
CA VAL A 867 -27.99 25.20 -35.63
C VAL A 867 -27.68 24.62 -37.01
N GLY A 868 -27.83 23.30 -37.16
CA GLY A 868 -27.62 22.65 -38.46
C GLY A 868 -28.63 23.12 -39.50
N PHE A 869 -29.92 23.25 -39.16
CA PHE A 869 -30.96 23.69 -40.10
C PHE A 869 -30.74 25.13 -40.56
N ILE A 870 -30.39 26.04 -39.65
CA ILE A 870 -30.16 27.45 -40.00
C ILE A 870 -28.90 27.60 -40.89
N PHE A 871 -27.80 26.94 -40.54
CA PHE A 871 -26.55 27.08 -41.29
C PHE A 871 -26.46 26.24 -42.57
N THR A 872 -27.33 25.24 -42.76
CA THR A 872 -27.41 24.47 -44.02
C THR A 872 -28.61 24.88 -44.87
N ILE A 873 -29.83 24.71 -44.38
CA ILE A 873 -31.07 24.90 -45.14
C ILE A 873 -31.42 26.38 -45.29
N HIS A 874 -31.52 27.13 -44.19
CA HIS A 874 -31.86 28.55 -44.26
C HIS A 874 -30.78 29.36 -45.00
N PHE A 875 -29.50 29.16 -44.68
CA PHE A 875 -28.39 29.77 -45.40
C PHE A 875 -28.32 29.35 -46.88
N PHE A 876 -28.73 28.14 -47.26
CA PHE A 876 -28.93 27.79 -48.67
C PHE A 876 -30.10 28.57 -49.28
N ASN A 877 -31.26 28.60 -48.62
CA ASN A 877 -32.46 29.27 -49.08
C ASN A 877 -32.22 30.76 -49.39
N THR A 878 -31.37 31.44 -48.62
CA THR A 878 -31.16 32.90 -48.70
C THR A 878 -29.82 33.35 -49.29
N HIS A 879 -28.69 32.70 -48.96
CA HIS A 879 -27.35 33.25 -49.22
C HIS A 879 -26.50 32.41 -50.17
N LEU A 880 -26.52 31.08 -50.01
CA LEU A 880 -25.71 30.15 -50.80
C LEU A 880 -26.43 29.66 -52.09
N ARG A 881 -27.70 30.00 -52.29
CA ARG A 881 -28.45 29.66 -53.51
C ARG A 881 -27.73 30.19 -54.76
N PRO A 882 -27.47 29.37 -55.80
CA PRO A 882 -26.75 29.80 -57.01
C PRO A 882 -27.22 31.12 -57.65
N GLU A 883 -28.52 31.40 -57.68
CA GLU A 883 -29.09 32.64 -58.28
C GLU A 883 -29.03 33.90 -57.39
N ALA A 884 -28.62 33.77 -56.13
CA ALA A 884 -28.45 34.84 -55.13
C ALA A 884 -27.00 34.93 -54.58
N PHE A 885 -26.18 33.92 -54.82
CA PHE A 885 -24.77 33.84 -54.42
C PHE A 885 -23.99 35.09 -54.90
N PRO A 886 -23.12 35.69 -54.06
CA PRO A 886 -22.62 35.17 -52.77
C PRO A 886 -23.41 35.58 -51.52
N MET A 887 -24.44 36.44 -51.63
CA MET A 887 -25.15 37.01 -50.47
C MET A 887 -26.40 37.79 -50.93
N ASP A 888 -27.59 37.34 -50.54
CA ASP A 888 -28.78 38.20 -50.53
C ASP A 888 -28.61 39.32 -49.47
N THR A 889 -28.95 40.54 -49.85
CA THR A 889 -28.84 41.74 -49.00
C THR A 889 -30.20 42.31 -48.57
N VAL A 890 -31.31 41.75 -49.05
CA VAL A 890 -32.68 42.27 -48.85
C VAL A 890 -33.06 42.41 -47.37
N ILE A 891 -32.61 41.52 -46.49
CA ILE A 891 -32.91 41.62 -45.04
C ILE A 891 -32.19 42.80 -44.37
N PHE A 892 -31.00 43.18 -44.86
CA PHE A 892 -30.21 44.30 -44.35
C PHE A 892 -30.61 45.65 -44.97
N THR A 893 -31.02 45.67 -46.24
CA THR A 893 -31.48 46.89 -46.93
C THR A 893 -32.97 47.18 -46.72
N GLY A 894 -33.77 46.13 -46.49
CA GLY A 894 -35.24 46.15 -46.48
C GLY A 894 -35.89 46.11 -47.86
N LYS A 895 -35.12 46.05 -48.96
CA LYS A 895 -35.57 46.37 -50.32
C LYS A 895 -35.15 45.35 -51.38
N VAL A 896 -36.06 45.03 -52.31
CA VAL A 896 -35.86 44.15 -53.48
C VAL A 896 -36.02 44.96 -54.76
N LEU A 897 -35.32 44.65 -55.87
CA LEU A 897 -35.58 45.29 -57.16
C LEU A 897 -36.94 44.87 -57.74
N VAL A 898 -37.69 45.76 -58.38
CA VAL A 898 -39.03 45.47 -58.94
C VAL A 898 -39.07 44.22 -59.84
N ASP A 899 -38.16 44.10 -60.81
CA ASP A 899 -38.15 42.96 -61.75
C ASP A 899 -37.93 41.61 -61.03
N GLU A 900 -37.05 41.64 -60.03
CA GLU A 900 -36.64 40.49 -59.23
C GLU A 900 -37.78 40.08 -58.27
N TYR A 901 -38.53 41.06 -57.75
CA TYR A 901 -39.77 40.82 -57.01
C TYR A 901 -40.87 40.21 -57.89
N LYS A 902 -40.97 40.61 -59.16
CA LYS A 902 -41.94 40.04 -60.11
C LYS A 902 -41.62 38.58 -60.46
N GLU A 903 -40.35 38.20 -60.56
CA GLU A 903 -39.92 36.80 -60.76
C GLU A 903 -40.05 35.92 -59.49
N ASP A 904 -39.79 36.46 -58.30
CA ASP A 904 -39.88 35.72 -57.03
C ASP A 904 -41.27 35.70 -56.39
N ARG A 905 -42.12 36.71 -56.64
CA ARG A 905 -43.44 36.91 -56.00
C ARG A 905 -44.57 37.25 -56.99
N PRO A 906 -44.70 36.58 -58.15
CA PRO A 906 -45.67 36.94 -59.19
C PRO A 906 -47.12 37.07 -58.68
N ARG A 907 -47.59 36.17 -57.81
CA ARG A 907 -48.96 36.19 -57.26
C ARG A 907 -49.22 37.44 -56.42
N GLU A 908 -48.24 37.90 -55.64
CA GLU A 908 -48.36 39.12 -54.84
C GLU A 908 -48.17 40.37 -55.71
N PHE A 909 -47.26 40.34 -56.69
CA PHE A 909 -47.08 41.45 -57.63
C PHE A 909 -48.39 41.73 -58.38
N GLU A 910 -49.04 40.69 -58.92
CA GLU A 910 -50.36 40.80 -59.54
C GLU A 910 -51.43 41.34 -58.58
N GLU A 911 -51.43 40.94 -57.30
CA GLU A 911 -52.43 41.40 -56.32
C GLU A 911 -52.18 42.86 -55.89
N LEU A 912 -50.93 43.31 -55.83
CA LEU A 912 -50.56 44.72 -55.59
C LEU A 912 -50.87 45.63 -56.78
N GLU A 913 -50.68 45.14 -58.00
CA GLU A 913 -51.03 45.80 -59.26
C GLU A 913 -52.57 45.92 -59.38
N LYS A 914 -53.31 44.81 -59.23
CA LYS A 914 -54.78 44.77 -59.28
C LYS A 914 -55.48 45.55 -58.16
N THR A 915 -54.81 45.80 -57.02
CA THR A 915 -55.36 46.61 -55.92
C THR A 915 -54.87 48.06 -55.88
N GLY A 916 -54.08 48.50 -56.88
CA GLY A 916 -53.55 49.87 -56.96
C GLY A 916 -52.56 50.23 -55.85
N LYS A 917 -52.01 49.24 -55.13
CA LYS A 917 -51.13 49.45 -53.97
C LYS A 917 -49.65 49.44 -54.31
N LEU A 918 -49.28 49.12 -55.55
CA LEU A 918 -47.89 49.00 -55.98
C LEU A 918 -47.07 50.28 -55.68
N GLU A 919 -47.61 51.47 -55.95
CA GLU A 919 -46.94 52.76 -55.65
C GLU A 919 -46.73 53.02 -54.15
N SER A 920 -47.57 52.45 -53.28
CA SER A 920 -47.43 52.60 -51.81
C SER A 920 -46.30 51.75 -51.21
N VAL A 921 -45.74 50.82 -52.01
CA VAL A 921 -44.65 49.92 -51.59
C VAL A 921 -43.39 50.03 -52.45
N THR A 922 -43.42 50.78 -53.56
CA THR A 922 -42.24 51.07 -54.38
C THR A 922 -41.55 52.37 -53.93
N GLU A 923 -40.23 52.37 -53.99
CA GLU A 923 -39.40 53.55 -53.74
C GLU A 923 -38.21 53.60 -54.70
N LYS A 924 -37.93 54.77 -55.25
CA LYS A 924 -36.65 55.06 -55.91
C LYS A 924 -35.59 55.24 -54.82
N SER A 925 -34.48 54.50 -54.87
CA SER A 925 -33.38 54.73 -53.95
C SER A 925 -32.04 54.24 -54.47
N GLU A 926 -31.02 55.10 -54.38
CA GLU A 926 -29.64 54.75 -54.70
C GLU A 926 -28.88 54.26 -53.47
N PHE A 927 -28.15 53.14 -53.62
CA PHE A 927 -27.28 52.61 -52.57
C PHE A 927 -25.81 52.91 -52.90
N SER A 928 -25.10 53.59 -52.01
CA SER A 928 -23.68 53.90 -52.20
C SER A 928 -22.84 52.63 -52.33
N LYS A 929 -21.88 52.62 -53.25
CA LYS A 929 -20.86 51.57 -53.38
C LYS A 929 -20.12 51.30 -52.05
N LYS A 930 -19.99 52.30 -51.16
CA LYS A 930 -19.41 52.15 -49.82
C LYS A 930 -20.36 51.44 -48.85
N GLN A 931 -21.65 51.78 -48.87
CA GLN A 931 -22.68 51.13 -48.03
C GLN A 931 -22.85 49.65 -48.41
N MET A 932 -22.95 49.32 -49.70
CA MET A 932 -23.12 47.94 -50.16
C MET A 932 -21.89 47.06 -49.89
N LYS A 933 -20.67 47.63 -49.92
CA LYS A 933 -19.47 46.92 -49.47
C LYS A 933 -19.54 46.58 -47.97
N TRP A 934 -19.94 47.54 -47.13
CA TRP A 934 -20.07 47.31 -45.68
C TRP A 934 -21.15 46.28 -45.33
N ILE A 935 -22.34 46.36 -45.95
CA ILE A 935 -23.42 45.38 -45.73
C ILE A 935 -22.97 43.97 -46.11
N LYS A 936 -22.29 43.80 -47.25
CA LYS A 936 -21.79 42.48 -47.67
C LYS A 936 -20.66 41.97 -46.77
N PHE A 937 -19.71 42.82 -46.38
CA PHE A 937 -18.64 42.46 -45.43
C PHE A 937 -19.21 41.96 -44.09
N PHE A 938 -20.19 42.69 -43.54
CA PHE A 938 -20.86 42.32 -42.29
C PHE A 938 -21.65 41.01 -42.41
N GLY A 939 -22.40 40.81 -43.50
CA GLY A 939 -23.08 39.54 -43.79
C GLY A 939 -22.11 38.37 -43.96
N TYR A 940 -20.96 38.57 -44.60
CA TYR A 940 -19.94 37.52 -44.77
C TYR A 940 -19.31 37.08 -43.46
N ILE A 941 -19.14 37.98 -42.47
CA ILE A 941 -18.66 37.58 -41.13
C ILE A 941 -19.61 36.55 -40.53
N PHE A 942 -20.92 36.84 -40.49
CA PHE A 942 -21.91 35.92 -39.94
C PHE A 942 -22.05 34.61 -40.73
N LEU A 943 -22.03 34.69 -42.07
CA LEU A 943 -22.07 33.50 -42.93
C LEU A 943 -20.84 32.60 -42.72
N PHE A 944 -19.65 33.19 -42.64
CA PHE A 944 -18.40 32.47 -42.36
C PHE A 944 -18.42 31.85 -40.95
N THR A 945 -18.85 32.59 -39.92
CA THR A 945 -19.01 32.05 -38.56
C THR A 945 -19.95 30.85 -38.52
N GLY A 946 -21.09 30.91 -39.20
CA GLY A 946 -22.02 29.78 -39.28
C GLY A 946 -21.44 28.56 -40.01
N ILE A 947 -20.78 28.77 -41.16
CA ILE A 947 -20.11 27.69 -41.92
C ILE A 947 -19.01 27.04 -41.08
N VAL A 948 -18.19 27.82 -40.36
CA VAL A 948 -17.16 27.30 -39.46
C VAL A 948 -17.76 26.48 -38.32
N GLN A 949 -18.89 26.91 -37.74
CA GLN A 949 -19.61 26.10 -36.74
C GLN A 949 -20.13 24.78 -37.32
N VAL A 950 -20.68 24.76 -38.54
CA VAL A 950 -21.08 23.51 -39.23
C VAL A 950 -19.89 22.59 -39.44
N ILE A 951 -18.73 23.11 -39.85
CA ILE A 951 -17.51 22.32 -40.04
C ILE A 951 -17.07 21.68 -38.71
N PHE A 952 -17.08 22.42 -37.60
CA PHE A 952 -16.77 21.84 -36.28
C PHE A 952 -17.81 20.81 -35.81
N ILE A 953 -19.10 21.02 -36.10
CA ILE A 953 -20.16 20.04 -35.80
C ILE A 953 -19.94 18.75 -36.60
N ILE A 954 -19.78 18.84 -37.92
CA ILE A 954 -19.55 17.67 -38.79
C ILE A 954 -18.26 16.95 -38.39
N TYR A 955 -17.19 17.68 -38.09
CA TYR A 955 -15.94 17.10 -37.56
C TYR A 955 -16.18 16.34 -36.25
N SER A 956 -16.95 16.89 -35.32
CA SER A 956 -17.25 16.26 -34.02
C SER A 956 -18.24 15.08 -34.10
N LEU A 957 -18.88 14.87 -35.26
CA LEU A 957 -19.79 13.75 -35.56
C LEU A 957 -19.16 12.70 -36.51
N LEU A 958 -17.90 12.89 -36.92
CA LEU A 958 -17.16 11.96 -37.80
C LEU A 958 -15.89 11.39 -37.14
N PHE A 959 -15.36 12.07 -36.11
CA PHE A 959 -14.14 11.69 -35.40
C PHE A 959 -14.39 11.32 -33.93
N HIS A 960 -15.66 11.07 -33.58
CA HIS A 960 -16.16 10.54 -32.31
C HIS A 960 -17.46 9.77 -32.58
#